data_AF-A0A1I7MGT0-F1
#
_entry.id   AF-A0A1I7MGT0-F1
#
_cell.length_a   1.000
_cell.length_b   1.000
_cell.length_c   1.000
_cell.angle_alpha   90.00
_cell.angle_beta   90.00
_cell.angle_gamma   90.00
#
_symmetry.space_group_name_H-M   'P 1'
#
loop_
_entity.id
_entity.type
_entity.pdbx_description
1 polymer ?
#
loop_
_entity_poly.entity_id
_entity_poly.type
_entity_poly.pdbx_seq_one_letter_code
_entity_poly.pdbx_strand_id
1 'polypeptide(L)'
;MQTERVEGPVALPGVTGDVLDEGQWTAGRRDSIELEHQDGAALVLHHLRSEEDLLVHRGTQSDLTTLTTRVPERGAAELLSIDLSARPGPEQAATLEVAVVEFDGTGAPLRTTHHGPGGPHLHLFGADCTHYLVALRLRGVGSVQLRHLRVQSHAGRTLREITGSGSIRTLQGPVRLHNMHGEVAEGQWTPGRRHVFSLETRDRSLSVIHHSEDQADYLIHRGSMADFAELTTSVPGLGSTRMLSIDLAVRSDPGSAAKVTVAVLEFDSSGTKTEVTFHGVGGPRLHALRPDSTHALIALRVMGRGALQLRHLRVQRHDTEVLPVDRAWMAERARTPLPDAVRRALLSAARALPTTSGSRRHAPRDRAIGLIGDDRAQELFDGSVRRIDRIRPGHVWPEESESMPDLVVWVAGRVHESSLWQDDQLTEVLQTARDRGCPTVYLDTTGTGLAKTGPWIHVDHLFSADPHQQTSGEADLPQGRVHDLPFAVNPRVAHPIGTFRSVGNGVLHDGGRPAEERRAQDLEMVLDSVVDSGVDLMVVDPHLNDTERALPGRFRSLSLGPMDRADTRALRKLFRHHVAGGTARLGGSLWDGDTAELQAQGLSVLSTFSSTVFHALPDVRSVTVPEDLGELDGPITPVELGARLDGIRRALSGHTVFDLVDHILSTVGLEPGQDNARVLVLADDVEQARPSVQRQTHQDLILRARADFQDATALDEFCRAESIAYLAPWSSATHYGEHYLQDRLNAFSFADCDYVTQLVDAADWQLGEHPVHEYTETCGVPEHTVFSLARQPASQWWAVQDGEELLDGYAADPYQVDWPVGRRFAVAPNQDAGGAPRLTVVVPVFDNGRYLLSVSLPSLRRHRMWPQMEVALVDDGSSDPETVEICESLARECSNISLHRFDDGGSGSASRPRNQGARAATTDLVAFLDPDNEISPGGYDRLVETYEELNASGSSVQFVGGYQVKVDERSQVMGRHAKGVRVPEDIRAEFFHRGRFPLISTQAAVMDRTLFTERGLDFVEGAIGEDTLFGWEVVLTADRVAFTDRAHLLYYSGRDGSVTNVLDESFFRKHLILERARVQRLREYGLYRRYVDQHLEHYLENWYRPRLDRVRDQDQAACRAILAEIENLYRTAEESPPSTV
;
A
#
# COMPACT_ATOMS: atom_id res chain seq x y z
N MET A 1 8.75 -27.02 -53.13
CA MET A 1 10.15 -26.80 -52.73
C MET A 1 10.39 -25.30 -52.69
N GLN A 2 10.19 -24.71 -51.52
CA GLN A 2 10.71 -23.38 -51.20
C GLN A 2 11.60 -23.60 -49.97
N THR A 3 12.86 -23.24 -50.16
CA THR A 3 13.98 -23.35 -49.24
C THR A 3 13.78 -22.45 -48.03
N GLU A 4 13.64 -23.03 -46.86
CA GLU A 4 13.75 -22.31 -45.58
C GLU A 4 15.19 -21.82 -45.41
N ARG A 5 15.36 -20.51 -45.20
CA ARG A 5 16.58 -19.96 -44.62
C ARG A 5 16.54 -20.26 -43.13
N VAL A 6 17.46 -21.09 -42.65
CA VAL A 6 17.71 -21.27 -41.22
C VAL A 6 18.59 -20.11 -40.75
N GLU A 7 17.98 -19.02 -40.27
CA GLU A 7 18.69 -17.97 -39.54
C GLU A 7 18.53 -18.22 -38.03
N GLY A 8 19.59 -18.77 -37.43
CA GLY A 8 19.74 -19.00 -35.99
C GLY A 8 21.12 -19.61 -35.66
N PRO A 9 21.74 -19.29 -34.51
CA PRO A 9 23.00 -19.92 -34.11
C PRO A 9 22.72 -21.35 -33.63
N VAL A 10 23.30 -22.34 -34.30
CA VAL A 10 23.29 -23.73 -33.82
C VAL A 10 24.38 -23.83 -32.74
N ALA A 11 23.99 -23.97 -31.47
CA ALA A 11 24.94 -24.18 -30.37
C ALA A 11 25.50 -25.60 -30.44
N LEU A 12 26.83 -25.75 -30.40
CA LEU A 12 27.51 -27.05 -30.55
C LEU A 12 28.20 -27.49 -29.25
N PRO A 13 28.14 -28.79 -28.89
CA PRO A 13 28.90 -29.32 -27.77
C PRO A 13 30.40 -29.31 -28.10
N GLY A 14 31.19 -28.56 -27.34
CA GLY A 14 32.66 -28.59 -27.39
C GLY A 14 33.34 -27.56 -28.30
N VAL A 15 32.58 -26.73 -29.01
CA VAL A 15 33.10 -25.58 -29.77
C VAL A 15 32.72 -24.29 -29.03
N THR A 16 33.70 -23.48 -28.65
CA THR A 16 33.53 -22.23 -27.91
C THR A 16 33.98 -21.03 -28.77
N GLY A 17 33.21 -19.94 -28.75
CA GLY A 17 33.60 -18.65 -29.34
C GLY A 17 32.72 -18.15 -30.51
N ASP A 18 32.70 -16.82 -30.68
CA ASP A 18 32.06 -16.11 -31.80
C ASP A 18 32.99 -16.06 -33.02
N VAL A 19 32.40 -15.95 -34.23
CA VAL A 19 33.14 -15.74 -35.48
C VAL A 19 33.92 -14.44 -35.37
N LEU A 20 35.26 -14.52 -35.38
CA LEU A 20 36.11 -13.33 -35.45
C LEU A 20 35.68 -12.54 -36.69
N ASP A 21 35.42 -11.24 -36.60
CA ASP A 21 35.02 -10.42 -37.75
C ASP A 21 36.02 -9.27 -37.97
N GLU A 22 36.31 -8.93 -39.23
CA GLU A 22 37.45 -8.05 -39.61
C GLU A 22 37.24 -6.55 -39.29
N GLY A 23 36.09 -6.15 -38.74
CA GLY A 23 35.57 -4.78 -38.91
C GLY A 23 35.32 -3.89 -37.69
N GLN A 24 35.54 -4.30 -36.43
CA GLN A 24 35.26 -3.42 -35.27
C GLN A 24 36.40 -3.39 -34.25
N TRP A 25 37.29 -2.41 -34.44
CA TRP A 25 38.40 -2.09 -33.55
C TRP A 25 38.33 -0.60 -33.16
N THR A 26 37.80 -0.24 -31.98
CA THR A 26 38.14 1.04 -31.30
C THR A 26 37.88 1.01 -29.78
N ALA A 27 38.99 1.07 -29.03
CA ALA A 27 39.32 1.71 -27.73
C ALA A 27 38.37 1.73 -26.50
N GLY A 28 38.80 1.06 -25.42
CA GLY A 28 38.47 1.32 -24.00
C GLY A 28 39.16 0.32 -23.04
N ARG A 29 40.09 0.80 -22.18
CA ARG A 29 41.11 0.13 -21.30
C ARG A 29 40.59 -0.87 -20.23
N ARG A 30 41.33 -1.78 -19.55
CA ARG A 30 42.63 -2.56 -19.57
C ARG A 30 42.56 -3.54 -18.36
N ASP A 31 43.01 -4.80 -18.39
CA ASP A 31 44.40 -5.33 -18.21
C ASP A 31 44.54 -6.76 -18.85
N SER A 32 45.12 -6.95 -20.07
CA SER A 32 46.46 -7.45 -20.55
C SER A 32 46.75 -8.99 -20.48
N ILE A 33 47.22 -9.66 -21.57
CA ILE A 33 48.64 -9.77 -22.08
C ILE A 33 48.80 -9.35 -23.57
N GLU A 34 50.00 -8.86 -23.91
CA GLU A 34 50.39 -8.01 -25.06
C GLU A 34 50.91 -8.74 -26.31
N LEU A 35 50.55 -8.22 -27.49
CA LEU A 35 51.29 -8.39 -28.74
C LEU A 35 51.35 -7.06 -29.49
N GLU A 36 52.56 -6.59 -29.80
CA GLU A 36 52.82 -5.37 -30.57
C GLU A 36 52.72 -5.64 -32.09
N HIS A 37 51.92 -4.84 -32.79
CA HIS A 37 52.10 -4.60 -34.22
C HIS A 37 52.02 -3.10 -34.50
N GLN A 38 52.74 -2.65 -35.53
CA GLN A 38 53.43 -1.34 -35.62
C GLN A 38 52.60 -0.04 -35.55
N ASP A 39 51.27 -0.07 -35.41
CA ASP A 39 50.43 1.14 -35.44
C ASP A 39 49.55 1.36 -34.18
N GLY A 40 49.94 0.79 -33.03
CA GLY A 40 49.65 1.40 -31.73
C GLY A 40 48.23 1.26 -31.14
N ALA A 41 47.47 0.22 -31.48
CA ALA A 41 46.23 -0.13 -30.76
C ALA A 41 46.18 -1.64 -30.43
N ALA A 42 46.01 -1.98 -29.14
CA ALA A 42 45.91 -3.35 -28.64
C ALA A 42 44.44 -3.76 -28.38
N LEU A 43 44.09 -5.01 -28.71
CA LEU A 43 42.78 -5.66 -28.52
C LEU A 43 42.96 -7.06 -27.88
N VAL A 44 41.94 -7.59 -27.21
CA VAL A 44 41.98 -8.74 -26.26
C VAL A 44 41.45 -10.04 -26.89
N LEU A 45 42.09 -11.21 -26.66
CA LEU A 45 41.58 -12.57 -27.02
C LEU A 45 41.84 -13.64 -25.90
N HIS A 46 41.01 -14.70 -25.84
CA HIS A 46 40.78 -15.63 -24.71
C HIS A 46 41.66 -16.90 -24.65
N HIS A 47 41.76 -17.53 -23.47
CA HIS A 47 42.45 -18.81 -23.18
C HIS A 47 41.63 -20.05 -23.62
N LEU A 48 42.29 -21.09 -24.17
CA LEU A 48 41.66 -22.38 -24.54
C LEU A 48 42.12 -23.51 -23.60
N ARG A 49 41.21 -24.38 -23.14
CA ARG A 49 41.58 -25.64 -22.47
C ARG A 49 42.02 -26.67 -23.54
N SER A 50 42.85 -27.64 -23.15
CA SER A 50 43.24 -28.73 -24.07
C SER A 50 41.99 -29.48 -24.56
N GLU A 51 41.92 -29.78 -25.86
CA GLU A 51 40.80 -30.41 -26.57
C GLU A 51 39.53 -29.55 -26.79
N GLU A 52 39.54 -28.26 -26.42
CA GLU A 52 38.45 -27.34 -26.80
C GLU A 52 38.70 -26.71 -28.18
N ASP A 53 37.61 -26.56 -28.95
CA ASP A 53 37.62 -26.01 -30.29
C ASP A 53 37.24 -24.53 -30.30
N LEU A 54 38.10 -23.67 -30.82
CA LEU A 54 37.81 -22.27 -31.05
C LEU A 54 37.20 -22.07 -32.44
N LEU A 55 35.97 -21.58 -32.54
CA LEU A 55 35.34 -21.34 -33.84
C LEU A 55 36.07 -20.22 -34.61
N VAL A 56 36.43 -20.50 -35.86
CA VAL A 56 37.13 -19.55 -36.74
C VAL A 56 36.26 -19.05 -37.88
N HIS A 57 35.46 -19.93 -38.49
CA HIS A 57 34.61 -19.57 -39.63
C HIS A 57 33.38 -20.47 -39.72
N ARG A 58 32.27 -19.89 -40.19
CA ARG A 58 31.03 -20.59 -40.56
C ARG A 58 30.69 -20.27 -42.02
N GLY A 59 30.38 -21.30 -42.79
CA GLY A 59 30.03 -21.18 -44.20
C GLY A 59 28.93 -22.14 -44.62
N THR A 60 28.35 -21.87 -45.78
CA THR A 60 27.37 -22.69 -46.51
C THR A 60 28.02 -23.30 -47.73
N GLN A 61 27.43 -24.36 -48.28
CA GLN A 61 27.91 -24.97 -49.51
C GLN A 61 27.96 -23.96 -50.69
N SER A 62 27.01 -23.02 -50.73
CA SER A 62 27.00 -21.93 -51.72
C SER A 62 28.19 -20.98 -51.62
N ASP A 63 28.88 -20.87 -50.47
CA ASP A 63 30.06 -20.01 -50.32
C ASP A 63 31.30 -20.56 -51.05
N LEU A 64 31.26 -21.85 -51.40
CA LEU A 64 32.34 -22.54 -52.11
C LEU A 64 32.21 -22.48 -53.63
N THR A 65 31.03 -22.11 -54.15
CA THR A 65 30.76 -21.96 -55.58
C THR A 65 30.75 -20.50 -55.98
N THR A 66 31.59 -20.12 -56.94
CA THR A 66 31.47 -18.80 -57.55
C THR A 66 30.28 -18.82 -58.51
N LEU A 67 29.36 -17.86 -58.38
CA LEU A 67 28.37 -17.50 -59.41
C LEU A 67 29.09 -17.20 -60.73
N THR A 68 29.38 -18.25 -61.49
CA THR A 68 29.77 -18.20 -62.89
C THR A 68 28.76 -19.06 -63.63
N THR A 69 28.16 -18.50 -64.68
CA THR A 69 27.04 -19.05 -65.46
C THR A 69 27.45 -20.23 -66.36
N ARG A 70 28.19 -21.20 -65.82
CA ARG A 70 28.43 -22.51 -66.43
C ARG A 70 28.26 -23.59 -65.37
N VAL A 71 27.24 -24.43 -65.59
CA VAL A 71 26.90 -25.60 -64.79
C VAL A 71 28.15 -26.48 -64.64
N PRO A 72 28.65 -26.75 -63.42
CA PRO A 72 29.62 -27.80 -63.21
C PRO A 72 28.94 -29.15 -63.42
N GLU A 73 29.56 -30.02 -64.22
CA GLU A 73 29.11 -31.39 -64.45
C GLU A 73 29.04 -32.17 -63.12
N ARG A 74 28.04 -33.06 -63.01
CA ARG A 74 27.82 -33.92 -61.84
C ARG A 74 29.12 -34.64 -61.45
N GLY A 75 29.65 -34.30 -60.28
CA GLY A 75 30.79 -34.99 -59.66
C GLY A 75 31.99 -34.11 -59.28
N ALA A 76 31.96 -32.79 -59.51
CA ALA A 76 33.00 -31.89 -59.02
C ALA A 76 32.84 -31.65 -57.51
N ALA A 77 33.66 -32.29 -56.69
CA ALA A 77 33.64 -32.11 -55.24
C ALA A 77 34.15 -30.69 -54.88
N GLU A 78 33.33 -29.95 -54.13
CA GLU A 78 33.67 -28.62 -53.64
C GLU A 78 34.77 -28.76 -52.56
N LEU A 79 35.84 -27.97 -52.73
CA LEU A 79 37.08 -28.11 -51.98
C LEU A 79 37.38 -26.86 -51.18
N LEU A 80 37.81 -27.04 -49.93
CA LEU A 80 38.34 -25.99 -49.06
C LEU A 80 39.85 -26.19 -48.87
N SER A 81 40.65 -25.16 -49.10
CA SER A 81 42.07 -25.14 -48.76
C SER A 81 42.28 -24.47 -47.42
N ILE A 82 42.98 -25.15 -46.51
CA ILE A 82 43.29 -24.68 -45.15
C ILE A 82 44.81 -24.72 -44.99
N ASP A 83 45.44 -23.56 -44.91
CA ASP A 83 46.87 -23.43 -44.65
C ASP A 83 47.10 -22.92 -43.22
N LEU A 84 47.55 -23.81 -42.35
CA LEU A 84 47.87 -23.52 -40.95
C LEU A 84 49.39 -23.63 -40.72
N SER A 85 49.97 -22.54 -40.21
CA SER A 85 51.35 -22.51 -39.73
C SER A 85 51.41 -22.09 -38.28
N ALA A 86 51.94 -22.98 -37.45
CA ALA A 86 52.15 -22.75 -36.03
C ALA A 86 53.49 -23.33 -35.59
N ARG A 87 54.11 -22.77 -34.56
CA ARG A 87 55.34 -23.30 -33.94
C ARG A 87 55.11 -23.62 -32.47
N PRO A 88 55.61 -24.75 -31.96
CA PRO A 88 55.57 -25.05 -30.53
C PRO A 88 56.32 -23.97 -29.73
N GLY A 89 55.81 -23.66 -28.55
CA GLY A 89 56.45 -22.78 -27.58
C GLY A 89 57.56 -23.48 -26.78
N PRO A 90 58.32 -22.73 -25.96
CA PRO A 90 59.56 -23.19 -25.34
C PRO A 90 59.37 -24.25 -24.23
N GLU A 91 58.18 -24.34 -23.65
CA GLU A 91 57.88 -25.27 -22.56
C GLU A 91 56.70 -26.18 -22.95
N GLN A 92 57.02 -27.46 -23.19
CA GLN A 92 56.12 -28.61 -23.41
C GLN A 92 55.29 -28.66 -24.72
N ALA A 93 54.92 -29.89 -25.10
CA ALA A 93 54.54 -30.33 -26.44
C ALA A 93 53.03 -30.17 -26.75
N ALA A 94 52.56 -28.93 -26.85
CA ALA A 94 51.23 -28.65 -27.40
C ALA A 94 51.28 -28.54 -28.94
N THR A 95 50.24 -29.01 -29.62
CA THR A 95 50.07 -28.90 -31.08
C THR A 95 48.71 -28.32 -31.42
N LEU A 96 48.66 -27.51 -32.48
CA LEU A 96 47.45 -26.85 -32.93
C LEU A 96 46.96 -27.49 -34.24
N GLU A 97 45.67 -27.84 -34.30
CA GLU A 97 45.02 -28.46 -35.45
C GLU A 97 43.78 -27.66 -35.86
N VAL A 98 43.34 -27.79 -37.11
CA VAL A 98 42.08 -27.21 -37.60
C VAL A 98 41.04 -28.32 -37.75
N ALA A 99 39.93 -28.21 -37.03
CA ALA A 99 38.74 -29.04 -37.19
C ALA A 99 37.79 -28.44 -38.22
N VAL A 100 37.29 -29.23 -39.17
CA VAL A 100 36.19 -28.87 -40.06
C VAL A 100 35.00 -29.76 -39.74
N VAL A 101 33.86 -29.17 -39.41
CA VAL A 101 32.62 -29.87 -39.07
C VAL A 101 31.57 -29.62 -40.14
N GLU A 102 31.02 -30.68 -40.71
CA GLU A 102 30.03 -30.68 -41.78
C GLU A 102 28.62 -30.94 -41.22
N PHE A 103 27.60 -30.33 -41.82
CA PHE A 103 26.20 -30.41 -41.39
C PHE A 103 25.23 -30.60 -42.56
N ASP A 104 24.14 -31.32 -42.34
CA ASP A 104 23.06 -31.46 -43.31
C ASP A 104 22.07 -30.28 -43.29
N GLY A 105 21.08 -30.30 -44.18
CA GLY A 105 20.10 -29.23 -44.34
C GLY A 105 19.16 -29.03 -43.16
N THR A 106 19.15 -29.95 -42.18
CA THR A 106 18.39 -29.83 -40.93
C THR A 106 19.23 -29.27 -39.78
N GLY A 107 20.54 -29.11 -39.99
CA GLY A 107 21.49 -28.63 -38.99
C GLY A 107 22.11 -29.74 -38.13
N ALA A 108 21.94 -31.02 -38.49
CA ALA A 108 22.57 -32.13 -37.77
C ALA A 108 24.04 -32.31 -38.23
N PRO A 109 25.00 -32.56 -37.31
CA PRO A 109 26.40 -32.76 -37.67
C PRO A 109 26.58 -34.09 -38.41
N LEU A 110 27.15 -34.02 -39.60
CA LEU A 110 27.47 -35.17 -40.44
C LEU A 110 28.84 -35.74 -40.12
N ARG A 111 29.87 -34.89 -40.06
CA ARG A 111 31.27 -35.33 -39.94
C ARG A 111 32.20 -34.24 -39.44
N THR A 112 33.19 -34.60 -38.62
CA THR A 112 34.31 -33.73 -38.24
C THR A 112 35.63 -34.28 -38.76
N THR A 113 36.45 -33.43 -39.37
CA THR A 113 37.78 -33.80 -39.89
C THR A 113 38.85 -32.83 -39.37
N HIS A 114 39.98 -33.34 -38.90
CA HIS A 114 41.06 -32.54 -38.33
C HIS A 114 42.27 -32.49 -39.26
N HIS A 115 42.88 -31.31 -39.40
CA HIS A 115 44.08 -31.05 -40.20
C HIS A 115 45.19 -30.49 -39.32
N GLY A 116 46.39 -31.06 -39.41
CA GLY A 116 47.55 -30.62 -38.62
C GLY A 116 48.22 -29.35 -39.16
N PRO A 117 49.25 -28.85 -38.46
CA PRO A 117 50.06 -27.73 -38.95
C PRO A 117 51.11 -28.22 -39.95
N GLY A 118 51.35 -27.52 -41.06
CA GLY A 118 52.42 -27.91 -42.00
C GLY A 118 52.23 -27.70 -43.51
N GLY A 119 51.19 -26.97 -43.95
CA GLY A 119 50.97 -26.61 -45.34
C GLY A 119 49.49 -26.62 -45.72
N PRO A 120 49.11 -26.22 -46.95
CA PRO A 120 47.71 -26.16 -47.35
C PRO A 120 47.12 -27.56 -47.44
N HIS A 121 46.25 -27.88 -46.49
CA HIS A 121 45.43 -29.08 -46.50
C HIS A 121 44.18 -28.83 -47.34
N LEU A 122 43.83 -29.80 -48.20
CA LEU A 122 42.60 -29.76 -48.97
C LEU A 122 41.54 -30.61 -48.30
N HIS A 123 40.40 -30.00 -47.99
CA HIS A 123 39.26 -30.65 -47.37
C HIS A 123 38.12 -30.78 -48.39
N LEU A 124 37.66 -32.02 -48.56
CA LEU A 124 36.58 -32.40 -49.46
C LEU A 124 35.30 -32.61 -48.65
N PHE A 125 34.25 -31.88 -49.02
CA PHE A 125 32.94 -32.02 -48.38
C PHE A 125 32.19 -33.27 -48.88
N GLY A 126 31.42 -33.88 -47.99
CA GLY A 126 30.47 -34.93 -48.31
C GLY A 126 29.29 -34.39 -49.15
N ALA A 127 28.70 -35.25 -49.98
CA ALA A 127 27.65 -34.85 -50.92
C ALA A 127 26.38 -34.29 -50.25
N ASP A 128 26.14 -34.66 -48.98
CA ASP A 128 24.96 -34.26 -48.22
C ASP A 128 25.22 -33.04 -47.31
N CYS A 129 26.45 -32.49 -47.34
CA CYS A 129 26.82 -31.31 -46.57
C CYS A 129 26.20 -30.05 -47.17
N THR A 130 25.44 -29.30 -46.37
CA THR A 130 24.85 -28.02 -46.76
C THR A 130 25.50 -26.83 -46.03
N HIS A 131 26.05 -27.07 -44.83
CA HIS A 131 26.71 -26.07 -43.99
C HIS A 131 27.97 -26.65 -43.36
N TYR A 132 28.96 -25.82 -43.08
CA TYR A 132 30.18 -26.24 -42.41
C TYR A 132 30.76 -25.19 -41.46
N LEU A 133 31.56 -25.67 -40.51
CA LEU A 133 32.33 -24.85 -39.59
C LEU A 133 33.81 -25.21 -39.67
N VAL A 134 34.66 -24.22 -39.41
CA VAL A 134 36.11 -24.39 -39.28
C VAL A 134 36.52 -23.84 -37.92
N ALA A 135 37.20 -24.65 -37.12
CA ALA A 135 37.61 -24.33 -35.76
C ALA A 135 39.06 -24.74 -35.48
N LEU A 136 39.72 -24.11 -34.50
CA LEU A 136 41.07 -24.43 -34.06
C LEU A 136 41.04 -25.23 -32.77
N ARG A 137 41.70 -26.40 -32.76
CA ARG A 137 41.86 -27.25 -31.58
C ARG A 137 43.30 -27.21 -31.09
N LEU A 138 43.49 -26.96 -29.79
CA LEU A 138 44.79 -27.12 -29.14
C LEU A 138 44.84 -28.49 -28.43
N ARG A 139 45.80 -29.34 -28.81
CA ARG A 139 46.03 -30.65 -28.20
C ARG A 139 47.31 -30.67 -27.39
N GLY A 140 47.22 -31.23 -26.18
CA GLY A 140 48.36 -31.36 -25.28
C GLY A 140 48.60 -30.10 -24.45
N VAL A 141 49.63 -30.16 -23.60
CA VAL A 141 49.86 -29.17 -22.56
C VAL A 141 51.10 -28.35 -22.90
N GLY A 142 50.94 -27.04 -23.00
CA GLY A 142 52.01 -26.12 -23.34
C GLY A 142 51.49 -24.89 -24.05
N SER A 143 52.38 -24.24 -24.80
CA SER A 143 52.04 -23.07 -25.61
C SER A 143 52.37 -23.30 -27.08
N VAL A 144 51.57 -22.72 -27.98
CA VAL A 144 51.81 -22.75 -29.42
C VAL A 144 51.71 -21.33 -29.96
N GLN A 145 52.69 -20.90 -30.74
CA GLN A 145 52.64 -19.64 -31.47
C GLN A 145 52.02 -19.86 -32.86
N LEU A 146 50.82 -19.33 -33.07
CA LEU A 146 50.20 -19.23 -34.39
C LEU A 146 50.95 -18.18 -35.21
N ARG A 147 51.32 -18.53 -36.45
CA ARG A 147 51.96 -17.60 -37.39
C ARG A 147 50.98 -17.09 -38.42
N HIS A 148 50.25 -18.03 -39.03
CA HIS A 148 49.14 -17.72 -39.91
C HIS A 148 48.15 -18.87 -39.99
N LEU A 149 46.90 -18.53 -40.29
CA LEU A 149 45.85 -19.44 -40.72
C LEU A 149 45.14 -18.81 -41.92
N ARG A 150 45.08 -19.51 -43.04
CA ARG A 150 44.33 -19.07 -44.21
C ARG A 150 43.36 -20.15 -44.66
N VAL A 151 42.10 -19.78 -44.85
CA VAL A 151 41.01 -20.65 -45.31
C VAL A 151 40.47 -20.08 -46.62
N GLN A 152 40.54 -20.86 -47.69
CA GLN A 152 40.18 -20.43 -49.04
C GLN A 152 39.30 -21.47 -49.74
N SER A 153 38.39 -21.00 -50.58
CA SER A 153 37.65 -21.86 -51.52
C SER A 153 38.56 -22.34 -52.66
N HIS A 154 38.19 -23.45 -53.32
CA HIS A 154 38.90 -23.98 -54.48
C HIS A 154 39.09 -22.97 -55.63
N ALA A 155 38.15 -22.02 -55.78
CA ALA A 155 38.22 -20.95 -56.78
C ALA A 155 39.24 -19.84 -56.42
N GLY A 156 40.00 -19.99 -55.32
CA GLY A 156 41.04 -19.06 -54.88
C GLY A 156 40.52 -17.87 -54.08
N ARG A 157 39.22 -17.82 -53.76
CA ARG A 157 38.64 -16.76 -52.90
C ARG A 157 38.96 -17.07 -51.44
N THR A 158 39.64 -16.15 -50.77
CA THR A 158 39.87 -16.18 -49.32
C THR A 158 38.56 -15.99 -48.58
N LEU A 159 38.22 -16.96 -47.74
CA LEU A 159 37.04 -16.93 -46.87
C LEU A 159 37.40 -16.41 -45.48
N ARG A 160 38.60 -16.76 -45.01
CA ARG A 160 39.17 -16.23 -43.77
C ARG A 160 40.68 -16.21 -43.82
N GLU A 161 41.30 -15.18 -43.26
CA GLU A 161 42.74 -15.09 -43.07
C GLU A 161 43.08 -14.50 -41.70
N ILE A 162 44.04 -15.10 -41.02
CA ILE A 162 44.61 -14.64 -39.75
C ILE A 162 46.12 -14.62 -39.92
N THR A 163 46.72 -13.44 -39.82
CA THR A 163 48.17 -13.23 -39.92
C THR A 163 48.67 -12.48 -38.69
N GLY A 164 49.70 -12.99 -38.02
CA GLY A 164 50.29 -12.36 -36.84
C GLY A 164 50.83 -13.39 -35.83
N SER A 165 51.82 -12.99 -35.03
CA SER A 165 52.49 -13.90 -34.07
C SER A 165 51.76 -13.94 -32.72
N GLY A 166 50.71 -14.74 -32.62
CA GLY A 166 49.93 -14.93 -31.37
C GLY A 166 50.28 -16.22 -30.62
N SER A 167 50.36 -16.20 -29.29
CA SER A 167 50.60 -17.42 -28.49
C SER A 167 49.34 -17.94 -27.79
N ILE A 168 49.01 -19.22 -28.00
CA ILE A 168 47.90 -19.92 -27.36
C ILE A 168 48.47 -20.88 -26.31
N ARG A 169 47.96 -20.89 -25.08
CA ARG A 169 48.47 -21.76 -23.98
C ARG A 169 47.37 -22.53 -23.27
N THR A 170 47.66 -23.74 -22.83
CA THR A 170 46.82 -24.56 -21.94
C THR A 170 47.25 -24.44 -20.47
N LEU A 171 46.32 -24.57 -19.52
CA LEU A 171 46.59 -24.61 -18.08
C LEU A 171 46.57 -26.05 -17.53
N GLN A 172 47.48 -26.42 -16.61
CA GLN A 172 47.48 -27.72 -15.91
C GLN A 172 47.76 -27.61 -14.40
N GLY A 173 47.02 -28.39 -13.59
CA GLY A 173 47.39 -28.81 -12.22
C GLY A 173 46.97 -27.90 -11.06
N PRO A 174 46.86 -28.43 -9.81
CA PRO A 174 46.19 -27.78 -8.68
C PRO A 174 47.11 -26.73 -8.04
N VAL A 175 46.67 -25.47 -7.99
CA VAL A 175 47.50 -24.36 -7.51
C VAL A 175 47.20 -24.03 -6.05
N ARG A 176 48.26 -23.95 -5.24
CA ARG A 176 48.30 -23.60 -3.81
C ARG A 176 48.39 -22.07 -3.59
N LEU A 177 47.89 -21.63 -2.44
CA LEU A 177 47.78 -20.25 -1.95
C LEU A 177 49.12 -19.52 -1.79
N HIS A 178 49.23 -18.29 -2.31
CA HIS A 178 50.22 -17.28 -1.91
C HIS A 178 49.59 -15.88 -1.96
N ASN A 179 49.82 -15.04 -0.95
CA ASN A 179 49.52 -13.59 -0.96
C ASN A 179 50.85 -12.80 -0.94
N MET A 180 50.93 -11.69 -1.68
CA MET A 180 52.16 -10.99 -2.03
C MET A 180 52.61 -9.85 -1.09
N HIS A 181 51.90 -9.47 -0.02
CA HIS A 181 52.38 -8.35 0.83
C HIS A 181 52.08 -8.50 2.34
N GLY A 182 52.84 -9.37 3.03
CA GLY A 182 53.13 -9.28 4.48
C GLY A 182 51.96 -9.51 5.47
N GLU A 183 52.29 -10.05 6.65
CA GLU A 183 51.34 -10.37 7.72
C GLU A 183 50.67 -9.11 8.30
N VAL A 184 49.35 -9.12 8.45
CA VAL A 184 48.63 -8.21 9.36
C VAL A 184 47.86 -9.07 10.36
N ALA A 185 48.21 -8.91 11.64
CA ALA A 185 47.59 -9.60 12.77
C ALA A 185 46.15 -9.14 12.99
N GLU A 186 45.36 -10.00 13.66
CA GLU A 186 43.96 -9.76 14.03
C GLU A 186 43.70 -8.34 14.56
N GLY A 187 42.70 -7.66 13.98
CA GLY A 187 42.04 -6.51 14.63
C GLY A 187 42.11 -5.14 13.95
N GLN A 188 42.58 -4.99 12.71
CA GLN A 188 42.48 -3.69 12.00
C GLN A 188 42.05 -3.84 10.54
N TRP A 189 40.80 -3.45 10.25
CA TRP A 189 40.26 -3.32 8.90
C TRP A 189 40.34 -1.87 8.46
N THR A 190 40.91 -1.59 7.28
CA THR A 190 40.95 -0.24 6.69
C THR A 190 40.02 -0.14 5.49
N PRO A 191 39.10 0.83 5.43
CA PRO A 191 38.24 1.05 4.26
C PRO A 191 39.06 1.44 3.02
N GLY A 192 38.74 0.86 1.85
CA GLY A 192 39.29 1.27 0.55
C GLY A 192 40.30 0.31 -0.12
N ARG A 193 40.59 -0.87 0.45
CA ARG A 193 41.41 -1.91 -0.21
C ARG A 193 40.57 -3.14 -0.61
N ARG A 194 40.78 -3.65 -1.83
CA ARG A 194 40.15 -4.89 -2.33
C ARG A 194 40.81 -6.11 -1.68
N HIS A 195 40.00 -6.99 -1.10
CA HIS A 195 40.39 -8.32 -0.65
C HIS A 195 39.53 -9.36 -1.41
N VAL A 196 40.15 -10.34 -2.06
CA VAL A 196 39.45 -11.39 -2.82
C VAL A 196 39.99 -12.75 -2.39
N PHE A 197 39.08 -13.65 -2.04
CA PHE A 197 39.36 -15.06 -1.78
C PHE A 197 38.33 -15.93 -2.52
N SER A 198 38.75 -17.08 -3.05
CA SER A 198 37.84 -18.14 -3.52
C SER A 198 38.51 -19.51 -3.44
N LEU A 199 37.81 -20.54 -2.98
CA LEU A 199 38.17 -21.94 -3.27
C LEU A 199 36.94 -22.87 -3.28
N GLU A 200 36.84 -23.68 -4.33
CA GLU A 200 35.74 -24.63 -4.65
C GLU A 200 35.83 -25.95 -3.88
N THR A 201 34.69 -26.61 -3.68
CA THR A 201 34.63 -28.05 -3.40
C THR A 201 34.07 -28.83 -4.59
N ARG A 202 34.42 -30.13 -4.64
CA ARG A 202 34.12 -31.05 -5.74
C ARG A 202 32.64 -31.35 -5.97
N ASP A 203 31.74 -30.91 -5.11
CA ASP A 203 30.30 -31.06 -5.30
C ASP A 203 29.59 -29.80 -4.77
N ARG A 204 29.37 -28.86 -5.70
CA ARG A 204 28.53 -27.66 -5.64
C ARG A 204 28.68 -26.74 -4.40
N SER A 205 29.37 -25.63 -4.60
CA SER A 205 29.06 -24.34 -3.96
C SER A 205 29.52 -23.18 -4.85
N LEU A 206 28.61 -22.27 -5.19
CA LEU A 206 28.89 -21.00 -5.85
C LEU A 206 28.67 -19.88 -4.83
N SER A 207 29.72 -19.12 -4.54
CA SER A 207 29.66 -17.93 -3.67
C SER A 207 30.14 -16.73 -4.46
N VAL A 208 29.30 -15.70 -4.58
CA VAL A 208 29.63 -14.43 -5.22
C VAL A 208 29.92 -13.40 -4.13
N ILE A 209 31.14 -12.86 -4.09
CA ILE A 209 31.46 -11.65 -3.31
C ILE A 209 32.38 -10.75 -4.15
N HIS A 210 31.95 -9.54 -4.47
CA HIS A 210 32.89 -8.41 -4.65
C HIS A 210 32.23 -7.03 -4.42
N HIS A 211 33.09 -6.11 -3.98
CA HIS A 211 32.90 -4.72 -3.57
C HIS A 211 33.29 -3.70 -4.67
N SER A 212 32.45 -2.69 -4.98
CA SER A 212 32.92 -1.37 -5.45
C SER A 212 31.93 -0.26 -5.12
N GLU A 213 32.47 0.94 -4.93
CA GLU A 213 31.75 2.18 -4.66
C GLU A 213 31.18 2.74 -5.96
N ASP A 214 29.92 3.18 -5.87
CA ASP A 214 29.23 4.07 -6.80
C ASP A 214 29.33 3.73 -8.30
N GLN A 215 28.42 2.88 -8.77
CA GLN A 215 27.60 2.96 -9.99
C GLN A 215 26.88 1.61 -10.19
N ALA A 216 25.69 1.61 -10.78
CA ALA A 216 24.93 0.37 -10.99
C ALA A 216 25.47 -0.43 -12.17
N ASP A 217 25.96 -1.64 -11.91
CA ASP A 217 26.47 -2.56 -12.94
C ASP A 217 25.47 -3.71 -13.21
N TYR A 218 25.37 -4.13 -14.47
CA TYR A 218 24.71 -5.38 -14.86
C TYR A 218 25.72 -6.53 -14.71
N LEU A 219 25.28 -7.68 -14.23
CA LEU A 219 26.14 -8.84 -14.09
C LEU A 219 26.41 -9.45 -15.48
N ILE A 220 27.46 -9.02 -16.16
CA ILE A 220 28.02 -9.70 -17.34
C ILE A 220 29.28 -10.43 -16.88
N HIS A 221 29.11 -11.65 -16.37
CA HIS A 221 30.26 -12.49 -16.02
C HIS A 221 30.85 -13.16 -17.27
N ARG A 222 32.17 -13.05 -17.46
CA ARG A 222 32.94 -13.82 -18.45
C ARG A 222 33.25 -15.22 -17.89
N GLY A 223 32.26 -16.11 -17.95
CA GLY A 223 32.36 -17.55 -17.62
C GLY A 223 31.76 -18.41 -18.74
N SER A 224 31.79 -19.73 -18.61
CA SER A 224 31.41 -20.65 -19.69
C SER A 224 29.92 -20.57 -20.04
N MET A 225 29.56 -20.75 -21.32
CA MET A 225 28.19 -20.61 -21.84
C MET A 225 27.18 -21.60 -21.22
N ALA A 226 27.65 -22.71 -20.64
CA ALA A 226 26.81 -23.66 -19.92
C ALA A 226 26.30 -23.08 -18.59
N ASP A 227 27.09 -22.23 -17.93
CA ASP A 227 26.70 -21.54 -16.69
C ASP A 227 25.82 -20.30 -16.99
N PHE A 228 25.92 -19.72 -18.19
CA PHE A 228 25.14 -18.53 -18.60
C PHE A 228 23.66 -18.84 -18.89
N ALA A 229 23.35 -20.03 -19.42
CA ALA A 229 21.98 -20.44 -19.74
C ALA A 229 21.09 -20.63 -18.49
N GLU A 230 21.69 -20.88 -17.32
CA GLU A 230 20.94 -21.00 -16.05
C GLU A 230 20.66 -19.63 -15.39
N LEU A 231 21.39 -18.56 -15.77
CA LEU A 231 21.29 -17.23 -15.13
C LEU A 231 20.61 -16.16 -16.00
N THR A 232 20.58 -16.33 -17.33
CA THR A 232 19.83 -15.45 -18.24
C THR A 232 19.04 -16.28 -19.23
N THR A 233 17.73 -16.05 -19.30
CA THR A 233 16.85 -16.72 -20.26
C THR A 233 16.62 -15.77 -21.44
N SER A 234 17.10 -16.14 -22.62
CA SER A 234 16.65 -15.50 -23.85
C SER A 234 15.35 -16.15 -24.29
N VAL A 235 14.36 -15.35 -24.70
CA VAL A 235 13.07 -15.87 -25.18
C VAL A 235 12.96 -15.57 -26.69
N PRO A 236 13.54 -16.42 -27.56
CA PRO A 236 13.50 -16.21 -29.00
C PRO A 236 12.14 -16.57 -29.60
N GLY A 237 11.79 -15.88 -30.69
CA GLY A 237 10.59 -16.16 -31.49
C GLY A 237 9.29 -15.90 -30.73
N LEU A 238 9.11 -14.67 -30.22
CA LEU A 238 7.94 -14.29 -29.42
C LEU A 238 6.59 -14.49 -30.14
N GLY A 239 6.52 -14.55 -31.47
CA GLY A 239 5.30 -14.93 -32.19
C GLY A 239 4.08 -14.10 -31.77
N SER A 240 2.99 -14.76 -31.37
CA SER A 240 1.79 -14.13 -30.77
C SER A 240 1.85 -13.97 -29.24
N THR A 241 2.96 -14.35 -28.60
CA THR A 241 3.19 -14.23 -27.15
C THR A 241 3.28 -12.76 -26.77
N ARG A 242 2.45 -12.33 -25.83
CA ARG A 242 2.39 -10.92 -25.38
C ARG A 242 2.72 -10.74 -23.91
N MET A 243 2.98 -11.84 -23.20
CA MET A 243 3.27 -11.81 -21.78
C MET A 243 4.22 -12.94 -21.37
N LEU A 244 5.15 -12.62 -20.47
CA LEU A 244 6.11 -13.54 -19.87
C LEU A 244 5.83 -13.63 -18.37
N SER A 245 5.83 -14.82 -17.77
CA SER A 245 5.92 -14.98 -16.32
C SER A 245 7.38 -15.26 -15.94
N ILE A 246 7.93 -14.51 -15.00
CA ILE A 246 9.33 -14.56 -14.58
C ILE A 246 9.38 -14.73 -13.06
N ASP A 247 9.79 -15.91 -12.59
CA ASP A 247 9.93 -16.22 -11.17
C ASP A 247 11.40 -16.34 -10.81
N LEU A 248 11.90 -15.40 -10.00
CA LEU A 248 13.25 -15.38 -9.49
C LEU A 248 13.21 -15.54 -7.97
N ALA A 249 13.91 -16.55 -7.45
CA ALA A 249 14.16 -16.71 -6.02
C ALA A 249 15.66 -16.66 -5.74
N VAL A 250 16.08 -15.74 -4.87
CA VAL A 250 17.45 -15.65 -4.34
C VAL A 250 17.40 -15.65 -2.81
N ARG A 251 18.46 -16.12 -2.15
CA ARG A 251 18.67 -16.04 -0.70
C ARG A 251 19.86 -15.14 -0.42
N SER A 252 19.70 -14.11 0.40
CA SER A 252 20.80 -13.29 0.88
C SER A 252 21.43 -13.90 2.13
N ASP A 253 22.75 -13.86 2.24
CA ASP A 253 23.42 -14.25 3.48
C ASP A 253 23.23 -13.20 4.59
N PRO A 254 23.23 -13.60 5.88
CA PRO A 254 23.07 -12.67 7.00
C PRO A 254 24.13 -11.55 6.95
N GLY A 255 23.68 -10.30 6.96
CA GLY A 255 24.53 -9.12 6.86
C GLY A 255 24.83 -8.65 5.42
N SER A 256 24.25 -9.29 4.39
CA SER A 256 24.34 -8.81 3.01
C SER A 256 23.33 -7.68 2.73
N ALA A 257 23.83 -6.56 2.24
CA ALA A 257 23.04 -5.45 1.69
C ALA A 257 22.86 -5.56 0.17
N ALA A 258 23.17 -6.71 -0.44
CA ALA A 258 23.04 -6.92 -1.88
C ALA A 258 21.59 -7.28 -2.24
N LYS A 259 21.02 -6.56 -3.20
CA LYS A 259 19.68 -6.71 -3.75
C LYS A 259 19.79 -7.14 -5.21
N VAL A 260 18.95 -8.06 -5.66
CA VAL A 260 18.86 -8.43 -7.08
C VAL A 260 17.60 -7.83 -7.67
N THR A 261 17.60 -7.49 -8.94
CA THR A 261 16.42 -7.14 -9.72
C THR A 261 16.53 -7.84 -11.07
N VAL A 262 15.42 -8.20 -11.67
CA VAL A 262 15.37 -8.79 -13.01
C VAL A 262 15.15 -7.69 -14.03
N ALA A 263 16.07 -7.47 -14.96
CA ALA A 263 15.88 -6.59 -16.10
C ALA A 263 15.36 -7.38 -17.31
N VAL A 264 14.22 -6.97 -17.88
CA VAL A 264 13.73 -7.45 -19.17
C VAL A 264 14.10 -6.40 -20.22
N LEU A 265 14.92 -6.80 -21.19
CA LEU A 265 15.33 -5.96 -22.30
C LEU A 265 14.61 -6.44 -23.55
N GLU A 266 13.85 -5.55 -24.17
CA GLU A 266 13.03 -5.85 -25.33
C GLU A 266 13.68 -5.30 -26.60
N PHE A 267 13.56 -6.07 -27.69
CA PHE A 267 14.18 -5.75 -28.98
C PHE A 267 13.17 -5.92 -30.12
N ASP A 268 13.18 -4.97 -31.05
CA ASP A 268 12.36 -5.06 -32.28
C ASP A 268 12.97 -6.03 -33.31
N SER A 269 12.30 -6.17 -34.47
CA SER A 269 12.75 -7.06 -35.55
C SER A 269 14.10 -6.69 -36.17
N SER A 270 14.61 -5.47 -35.92
CA SER A 270 15.93 -5.01 -36.38
C SER A 270 17.05 -5.30 -35.37
N GLY A 271 16.70 -5.81 -34.19
CA GLY A 271 17.62 -6.02 -33.07
C GLY A 271 17.89 -4.74 -32.28
N THR A 272 17.12 -3.67 -32.51
CA THR A 272 17.26 -2.42 -31.76
C THR A 272 16.54 -2.55 -30.43
N LYS A 273 17.21 -2.18 -29.34
CA LYS A 273 16.65 -2.20 -27.99
C LYS A 273 15.55 -1.14 -27.86
N THR A 274 14.32 -1.56 -27.62
CA THR A 274 13.15 -0.67 -27.54
C THR A 274 12.83 -0.26 -26.10
N GLU A 275 13.09 -1.11 -25.11
CA GLU A 275 12.77 -0.85 -23.70
C GLU A 275 13.65 -1.68 -22.73
N VAL A 276 13.78 -1.20 -21.49
CA VAL A 276 14.38 -1.94 -20.37
C VAL A 276 13.50 -1.77 -19.15
N THR A 277 12.94 -2.86 -18.66
CA THR A 277 12.03 -2.86 -17.50
C THR A 277 12.63 -3.69 -16.38
N PHE A 278 12.63 -3.19 -15.15
CA PHE A 278 13.20 -3.90 -14.00
C PHE A 278 12.08 -4.41 -13.10
N HIS A 279 12.22 -5.65 -12.64
CA HIS A 279 11.31 -6.33 -11.72
C HIS A 279 12.05 -6.65 -10.41
N GLY A 280 11.35 -6.52 -9.28
CA GLY A 280 11.87 -6.94 -7.97
C GLY A 280 11.91 -8.47 -7.83
N VAL A 281 12.68 -8.96 -6.87
CA VAL A 281 12.66 -10.38 -6.45
C VAL A 281 11.47 -10.62 -5.52
N GLY A 282 10.86 -11.82 -5.58
CA GLY A 282 9.85 -12.27 -4.61
C GLY A 282 8.57 -12.77 -5.28
N GLY A 283 8.63 -13.97 -5.87
CA GLY A 283 7.53 -14.64 -6.57
C GLY A 283 7.45 -14.40 -8.08
N PRO A 284 6.59 -15.14 -8.82
CA PRO A 284 6.41 -14.99 -10.26
C PRO A 284 5.86 -13.61 -10.64
N ARG A 285 6.56 -12.91 -11.54
CA ARG A 285 6.20 -11.59 -12.07
C ARG A 285 5.75 -11.70 -13.51
N LEU A 286 4.64 -11.05 -13.87
CA LEU A 286 4.19 -10.98 -15.25
C LEU A 286 4.77 -9.74 -15.94
N HIS A 287 5.38 -9.92 -17.10
CA HIS A 287 5.93 -8.86 -17.94
C HIS A 287 5.20 -8.85 -19.29
N ALA A 288 4.47 -7.77 -19.57
CA ALA A 288 3.82 -7.57 -20.86
C ALA A 288 4.84 -7.05 -21.89
N LEU A 289 4.92 -7.72 -23.04
CA LEU A 289 5.84 -7.36 -24.13
C LEU A 289 5.20 -6.29 -25.02
N ARG A 290 6.01 -5.34 -25.50
CA ARG A 290 5.52 -4.32 -26.43
C ARG A 290 5.02 -4.94 -27.74
N PRO A 291 4.09 -4.26 -28.43
CA PRO A 291 3.51 -4.76 -29.68
C PRO A 291 4.54 -5.06 -30.79
N ASP A 292 5.65 -4.35 -30.80
CA ASP A 292 6.74 -4.39 -31.79
C ASP A 292 7.96 -5.23 -31.36
N SER A 293 7.98 -5.72 -30.11
CA SER A 293 9.05 -6.57 -29.60
C SER A 293 9.01 -7.95 -30.25
N THR A 294 10.15 -8.38 -30.80
CA THR A 294 10.31 -9.70 -31.42
C THR A 294 11.14 -10.66 -30.58
N HIS A 295 11.99 -10.12 -29.70
CA HIS A 295 12.84 -10.87 -28.76
C HIS A 295 12.90 -10.13 -27.42
N ALA A 296 13.01 -10.89 -26.33
CA ALA A 296 13.25 -10.34 -25.01
C ALA A 296 14.41 -11.08 -24.31
N LEU A 297 15.25 -10.33 -23.62
CA LEU A 297 16.35 -10.83 -22.80
C LEU A 297 16.05 -10.58 -21.33
N ILE A 298 16.17 -11.62 -20.50
CA ILE A 298 16.00 -11.51 -19.06
C ILE A 298 17.38 -11.56 -18.40
N ALA A 299 17.77 -10.47 -17.75
CA ALA A 299 19.04 -10.28 -17.09
C ALA A 299 18.86 -10.03 -15.59
N LEU A 300 19.88 -10.33 -14.78
CA LEU A 300 19.89 -10.02 -13.35
C LEU A 300 20.80 -8.83 -13.08
N ARG A 301 20.25 -7.81 -12.42
CA ARG A 301 20.96 -6.62 -11.95
C ARG A 301 21.12 -6.72 -10.44
N VAL A 302 22.37 -6.80 -9.97
CA VAL A 302 22.69 -6.89 -8.55
C VAL A 302 23.18 -5.53 -8.08
N MET A 303 22.63 -5.03 -6.97
CA MET A 303 22.94 -3.72 -6.40
C MET A 303 23.24 -3.85 -4.91
N GLY A 304 24.29 -3.21 -4.41
CA GLY A 304 24.65 -3.26 -2.98
C GLY A 304 25.67 -4.37 -2.63
N ARG A 305 26.14 -4.38 -1.39
CA ARG A 305 27.29 -5.19 -0.94
C ARG A 305 26.88 -6.48 -0.24
N GLY A 306 27.42 -7.62 -0.66
CA GLY A 306 27.35 -8.90 0.06
C GLY A 306 27.04 -10.10 -0.83
N ALA A 307 26.73 -11.25 -0.23
CA ALA A 307 26.57 -12.52 -0.92
C ALA A 307 25.10 -12.89 -1.14
N LEU A 308 24.79 -13.36 -2.35
CA LEU A 308 23.47 -13.82 -2.77
C LEU A 308 23.58 -15.20 -3.40
N GLN A 309 22.66 -16.08 -3.04
CA GLN A 309 22.55 -17.43 -3.58
C GLN A 309 21.29 -17.54 -4.44
N LEU A 310 21.44 -17.85 -5.74
CA LEU A 310 20.29 -18.11 -6.61
C LEU A 310 19.67 -19.47 -6.27
N ARG A 311 18.38 -19.46 -5.94
CA ARG A 311 17.58 -20.69 -5.71
C ARG A 311 17.00 -21.19 -7.03
N HIS A 312 16.36 -20.32 -7.81
CA HIS A 312 15.88 -20.61 -9.17
C HIS A 312 15.54 -19.33 -9.96
N LEU A 313 15.57 -19.45 -11.29
CA LEU A 313 14.96 -18.51 -12.23
C LEU A 313 14.10 -19.32 -13.23
N ARG A 314 12.80 -19.01 -13.32
CA ARG A 314 11.87 -19.66 -14.26
C ARG A 314 11.19 -18.62 -15.13
N VAL A 315 11.16 -18.88 -16.43
CA VAL A 315 10.49 -18.01 -17.41
C VAL A 315 9.50 -18.83 -18.22
N GLN A 316 8.24 -18.40 -18.25
CA GLN A 316 7.17 -19.05 -19.00
C GLN A 316 6.51 -18.07 -19.97
N ARG A 317 6.21 -18.55 -21.18
CA ARG A 317 5.52 -17.78 -22.23
C ARG A 317 4.01 -17.97 -22.10
N HIS A 318 3.26 -16.87 -22.24
CA HIS A 318 1.80 -16.91 -22.33
C HIS A 318 1.35 -16.41 -23.71
N ASP A 319 0.78 -17.32 -24.51
CA ASP A 319 0.24 -17.02 -25.83
C ASP A 319 -1.17 -16.43 -25.71
N THR A 320 -1.25 -15.16 -25.35
CA THR A 320 -2.47 -14.37 -25.49
C THR A 320 -2.32 -13.43 -26.69
N GLU A 321 -3.05 -13.71 -27.77
CA GLU A 321 -3.11 -12.84 -28.95
C GLU A 321 -3.47 -11.40 -28.54
N VAL A 322 -2.58 -10.44 -28.86
CA VAL A 322 -2.90 -9.00 -28.81
C VAL A 322 -2.81 -8.46 -30.24
N LEU A 323 -3.99 -8.19 -30.79
CA LEU A 323 -4.22 -7.33 -31.96
C LEU A 323 -4.16 -5.85 -31.51
N PRO A 324 -3.72 -4.93 -32.39
CA PRO A 324 -3.44 -3.55 -32.03
C PRO A 324 -4.71 -2.79 -31.59
N VAL A 325 -4.57 -2.07 -30.47
CA VAL A 325 -5.65 -1.35 -29.78
C VAL A 325 -5.90 0.01 -30.44
N ASP A 326 -6.97 0.10 -31.22
CA ASP A 326 -7.62 1.37 -31.61
C ASP A 326 -8.85 1.59 -30.71
N ARG A 327 -9.31 2.83 -30.51
CA ARG A 327 -10.52 3.20 -29.74
C ARG A 327 -11.78 2.44 -30.21
N ALA A 328 -11.81 1.94 -31.45
CA ALA A 328 -12.85 1.04 -31.94
C ALA A 328 -12.80 -0.38 -31.30
N TRP A 329 -11.61 -0.88 -30.97
CA TRP A 329 -11.40 -2.18 -30.31
C TRP A 329 -11.86 -2.18 -28.84
N MET A 330 -11.66 -1.06 -28.12
CA MET A 330 -12.21 -0.85 -26.77
C MET A 330 -13.75 -0.92 -26.76
N ALA A 331 -14.42 -0.48 -27.83
CA ALA A 331 -15.88 -0.54 -27.96
C ALA A 331 -16.39 -1.96 -28.29
N GLU A 332 -15.56 -2.83 -28.88
CA GLU A 332 -15.91 -4.21 -29.24
C GLU A 332 -15.64 -5.20 -28.09
N ARG A 333 -14.61 -4.93 -27.26
CA ARG A 333 -14.22 -5.77 -26.12
C ARG A 333 -15.04 -5.54 -24.83
N ALA A 334 -15.85 -4.49 -24.76
CA ALA A 334 -16.86 -4.27 -23.72
C ALA A 334 -17.96 -5.37 -23.65
N ARG A 335 -17.76 -6.51 -24.32
CA ARG A 335 -18.72 -7.60 -24.50
C ARG A 335 -18.23 -8.99 -24.09
N THR A 336 -16.94 -9.18 -23.74
CA THR A 336 -16.41 -10.51 -23.37
C THR A 336 -16.00 -10.54 -21.89
N PRO A 337 -16.63 -11.37 -21.03
CA PRO A 337 -16.25 -11.54 -19.63
C PRO A 337 -14.80 -12.04 -19.47
N LEU A 338 -14.22 -11.85 -18.27
CA LEU A 338 -12.97 -12.52 -17.87
C LEU A 338 -13.07 -14.03 -18.13
N PRO A 339 -12.01 -14.71 -18.60
CA PRO A 339 -12.07 -16.15 -18.83
C PRO A 339 -12.49 -16.89 -17.56
N ASP A 340 -13.48 -17.79 -17.66
CA ASP A 340 -14.00 -18.57 -16.51
C ASP A 340 -12.90 -19.29 -15.71
N ALA A 341 -11.77 -19.60 -16.35
CA ALA A 341 -10.61 -20.19 -15.70
C ALA A 341 -10.02 -19.28 -14.60
N VAL A 342 -9.95 -17.96 -14.80
CA VAL A 342 -9.43 -17.00 -13.82
C VAL A 342 -10.37 -16.94 -12.61
N ARG A 343 -11.67 -16.80 -12.86
CA ARG A 343 -12.70 -16.82 -11.81
C ARG A 343 -12.63 -18.09 -10.97
N ARG A 344 -12.53 -19.26 -11.61
CA ARG A 344 -12.39 -20.55 -10.91
C ARG A 344 -11.11 -20.63 -10.07
N ALA A 345 -10.00 -20.13 -10.58
CA ALA A 345 -8.73 -20.13 -9.85
C ALA A 345 -8.79 -19.25 -8.59
N LEU A 346 -9.32 -18.02 -8.72
CA LEU A 346 -9.50 -17.10 -7.60
C LEU A 346 -10.43 -17.67 -6.54
N LEU A 347 -11.56 -18.24 -6.95
CA LEU A 347 -12.50 -18.92 -6.04
C LEU A 347 -11.85 -20.10 -5.31
N SER A 348 -11.06 -20.91 -6.04
CA SER A 348 -10.36 -22.04 -5.45
C SER A 348 -9.34 -21.58 -4.40
N ALA A 349 -8.63 -20.48 -4.65
CA ALA A 349 -7.69 -19.90 -3.70
C ALA A 349 -8.43 -19.30 -2.49
N ALA A 350 -9.52 -18.57 -2.72
CA ALA A 350 -10.33 -17.93 -1.68
C ALA A 350 -10.93 -18.97 -0.71
N ARG A 351 -11.49 -20.05 -1.25
CA ARG A 351 -12.08 -21.15 -0.47
C ARG A 351 -11.03 -22.02 0.25
N ALA A 352 -9.76 -21.94 -0.12
CA ALA A 352 -8.67 -22.61 0.57
C ALA A 352 -8.14 -21.82 1.78
N LEU A 353 -8.59 -20.56 1.96
CA LEU A 353 -8.25 -19.77 3.13
C LEU A 353 -8.90 -20.36 4.40
N PRO A 354 -8.23 -20.26 5.56
CA PRO A 354 -8.78 -20.70 6.82
C PRO A 354 -10.03 -19.87 7.21
N THR A 355 -11.02 -20.55 7.76
CA THR A 355 -12.24 -19.93 8.32
C THR A 355 -12.15 -19.87 9.84
N THR A 356 -13.00 -19.06 10.46
CA THR A 356 -13.16 -19.05 11.92
C THR A 356 -13.49 -20.43 12.50
N SER A 357 -12.99 -20.71 13.70
CA SER A 357 -13.33 -21.85 14.55
C SER A 357 -14.45 -21.53 15.55
N GLY A 358 -14.93 -20.29 15.59
CA GLY A 358 -15.91 -19.79 16.55
C GLY A 358 -15.35 -18.64 17.40
N SER A 359 -15.96 -18.42 18.56
CA SER A 359 -15.54 -17.39 19.52
C SER A 359 -15.18 -18.04 20.84
N ARG A 360 -13.99 -17.72 21.37
CA ARG A 360 -13.58 -18.04 22.74
C ARG A 360 -14.10 -17.01 23.73
N ARG A 361 -14.23 -15.75 23.30
CA ARG A 361 -14.59 -14.62 24.16
C ARG A 361 -16.10 -14.49 24.36
N HIS A 362 -16.87 -14.64 23.28
CA HIS A 362 -18.31 -14.34 23.32
C HIS A 362 -19.14 -15.62 23.34
N ALA A 363 -20.06 -15.70 24.29
CA ALA A 363 -21.10 -16.73 24.30
C ALA A 363 -22.40 -16.21 23.65
N PRO A 364 -23.16 -17.06 22.93
CA PRO A 364 -24.49 -16.68 22.45
C PRO A 364 -25.38 -16.21 23.60
N ARG A 365 -26.09 -15.09 23.41
CA ARG A 365 -26.97 -14.53 24.44
C ARG A 365 -28.21 -15.42 24.61
N ASP A 366 -28.55 -15.69 25.87
CA ASP A 366 -29.62 -16.61 26.29
C ASP A 366 -30.83 -15.81 26.82
N ARG A 367 -31.49 -15.08 25.91
CA ARG A 367 -32.59 -14.15 26.20
C ARG A 367 -33.58 -14.17 25.05
N ALA A 368 -34.87 -14.15 25.35
CA ALA A 368 -35.92 -14.18 24.34
C ALA A 368 -36.33 -12.77 23.89
N ILE A 369 -36.01 -12.42 22.63
CA ILE A 369 -36.48 -11.21 21.93
C ILE A 369 -37.02 -11.61 20.55
N GLY A 370 -38.19 -11.10 20.14
CA GLY A 370 -38.65 -11.28 18.75
C GLY A 370 -37.99 -10.26 17.83
N LEU A 371 -37.24 -10.66 16.79
CA LEU A 371 -36.48 -9.75 15.93
C LEU A 371 -36.84 -9.88 14.45
N ILE A 372 -37.62 -8.94 13.95
CA ILE A 372 -38.06 -8.90 12.56
C ILE A 372 -36.94 -8.25 11.72
N GLY A 373 -36.45 -8.94 10.69
CA GLY A 373 -35.34 -8.46 9.86
C GLY A 373 -35.11 -9.29 8.60
N ASP A 374 -34.34 -8.75 7.66
CA ASP A 374 -34.06 -9.38 6.36
C ASP A 374 -32.97 -10.47 6.41
N ASP A 375 -32.60 -11.01 5.24
CA ASP A 375 -31.48 -11.97 5.13
C ASP A 375 -30.15 -11.37 5.65
N ARG A 376 -29.94 -10.05 5.57
CA ARG A 376 -28.73 -9.40 6.12
C ARG A 376 -28.75 -9.40 7.65
N ALA A 377 -29.89 -9.12 8.26
CA ALA A 377 -30.06 -9.23 9.71
C ALA A 377 -29.79 -10.66 10.20
N GLN A 378 -30.25 -11.68 9.47
CA GLN A 378 -29.95 -13.06 9.85
C GLN A 378 -28.45 -13.36 9.84
N GLU A 379 -27.74 -13.00 8.75
CA GLU A 379 -26.29 -13.22 8.68
C GLU A 379 -25.54 -12.47 9.79
N LEU A 380 -25.99 -11.27 10.12
CA LEU A 380 -25.41 -10.48 11.20
C LEU A 380 -25.57 -11.18 12.56
N PHE A 381 -26.76 -11.70 12.89
CA PHE A 381 -27.04 -12.30 14.19
C PHE A 381 -26.72 -13.81 14.28
N ASP A 382 -26.26 -14.44 13.19
CA ASP A 382 -25.91 -15.86 13.20
C ASP A 382 -24.83 -16.17 14.24
N GLY A 383 -25.13 -17.10 15.15
CA GLY A 383 -24.22 -17.50 16.23
C GLY A 383 -24.09 -16.52 17.39
N SER A 384 -24.73 -15.35 17.37
CA SER A 384 -24.79 -14.43 18.52
C SER A 384 -25.95 -14.73 19.47
N VAL A 385 -26.92 -15.51 19.00
CA VAL A 385 -28.09 -16.00 19.74
C VAL A 385 -28.19 -17.53 19.62
N ARG A 386 -28.88 -18.20 20.54
CA ARG A 386 -28.95 -19.68 20.58
C ARG A 386 -29.87 -20.29 19.53
N ARG A 387 -30.99 -19.63 19.22
CA ARG A 387 -31.98 -20.13 18.26
C ARG A 387 -32.51 -19.01 17.38
N ILE A 388 -32.38 -19.20 16.06
CA ILE A 388 -32.96 -18.34 15.02
C ILE A 388 -34.00 -19.17 14.27
N ASP A 389 -35.28 -18.78 14.35
CA ASP A 389 -36.35 -19.41 13.57
C ASP A 389 -36.74 -18.53 12.38
N ARG A 390 -36.89 -19.13 11.19
CA ARG A 390 -37.32 -18.48 9.95
C ARG A 390 -38.82 -18.68 9.72
N ILE A 391 -39.58 -17.59 9.61
CA ILE A 391 -41.01 -17.62 9.25
C ILE A 391 -41.18 -17.32 7.75
N ARG A 392 -41.98 -18.13 7.05
CA ARG A 392 -42.32 -18.02 5.61
C ARG A 392 -43.85 -17.90 5.42
N PRO A 393 -44.38 -17.46 4.27
CA PRO A 393 -45.83 -17.34 4.11
C PRO A 393 -46.49 -18.71 4.24
N GLY A 394 -47.54 -18.81 5.05
CA GLY A 394 -48.23 -20.08 5.32
C GLY A 394 -47.59 -20.95 6.43
N HIS A 395 -46.58 -20.44 7.14
CA HIS A 395 -46.02 -21.12 8.30
C HIS A 395 -47.00 -21.01 9.49
N VAL A 396 -47.46 -22.15 10.01
CA VAL A 396 -48.29 -22.22 11.23
C VAL A 396 -47.37 -22.49 12.41
N TRP A 397 -47.40 -21.60 13.40
CA TRP A 397 -46.60 -21.77 14.61
C TRP A 397 -47.09 -22.99 15.40
N PRO A 398 -46.21 -23.92 15.84
CA PRO A 398 -46.66 -25.05 16.63
C PRO A 398 -47.17 -24.57 18.00
N GLU A 399 -48.46 -24.82 18.30
CA GLU A 399 -49.06 -24.54 19.62
C GLU A 399 -48.29 -25.24 20.78
N GLU A 400 -47.61 -26.36 20.49
CA GLU A 400 -46.95 -27.24 21.45
C GLU A 400 -45.43 -26.99 21.63
N SER A 401 -44.85 -25.92 21.06
CA SER A 401 -43.42 -25.61 21.31
C SER A 401 -43.23 -25.08 22.74
N GLU A 402 -42.67 -25.92 23.63
CA GLU A 402 -42.39 -25.61 25.05
C GLU A 402 -41.42 -24.44 25.28
N SER A 403 -40.69 -23.97 24.25
CA SER A 403 -39.79 -22.81 24.35
C SER A 403 -39.91 -21.85 23.16
N MET A 404 -40.07 -20.55 23.43
CA MET A 404 -39.89 -19.49 22.43
C MET A 404 -38.45 -19.52 21.90
N PRO A 405 -38.20 -19.26 20.60
CA PRO A 405 -36.84 -18.97 20.17
C PRO A 405 -36.33 -17.67 20.79
N ASP A 406 -35.02 -17.62 21.01
CA ASP A 406 -34.33 -16.43 21.48
C ASP A 406 -34.41 -15.26 20.49
N LEU A 407 -34.59 -15.60 19.19
CA LEU A 407 -34.73 -14.67 18.07
C LEU A 407 -35.72 -15.21 17.01
N VAL A 408 -36.82 -14.50 16.74
CA VAL A 408 -37.75 -14.80 15.63
C VAL A 408 -37.43 -13.92 14.43
N VAL A 409 -36.75 -14.44 13.39
CA VAL A 409 -36.39 -13.67 12.18
C VAL A 409 -37.48 -13.79 11.10
N TRP A 410 -38.14 -12.67 10.82
CA TRP A 410 -39.14 -12.55 9.75
C TRP A 410 -38.50 -12.05 8.45
N VAL A 411 -38.22 -12.98 7.53
CA VAL A 411 -37.63 -12.64 6.24
C VAL A 411 -38.71 -12.12 5.28
N ALA A 412 -38.81 -10.80 5.15
CA ALA A 412 -39.48 -10.22 3.99
C ALA A 412 -38.67 -10.58 2.74
N GLY A 413 -39.24 -11.41 1.87
CA GLY A 413 -38.69 -11.65 0.54
C GLY A 413 -38.53 -10.33 -0.24
N ARG A 414 -37.66 -10.34 -1.27
CA ARG A 414 -37.35 -9.18 -2.13
C ARG A 414 -38.56 -8.26 -2.34
N VAL A 415 -38.31 -6.96 -2.23
CA VAL A 415 -39.19 -5.77 -2.30
C VAL A 415 -40.34 -5.81 -3.34
N HIS A 416 -40.36 -6.75 -4.29
CA HIS A 416 -41.44 -6.94 -5.26
C HIS A 416 -42.49 -7.99 -4.91
N GLU A 417 -42.38 -8.70 -3.78
CA GLU A 417 -43.35 -9.73 -3.35
C GLU A 417 -44.30 -9.26 -2.23
N SER A 418 -44.46 -7.94 -2.05
CA SER A 418 -45.40 -7.37 -1.06
C SER A 418 -46.86 -7.77 -1.27
N SER A 419 -47.22 -8.31 -2.44
CA SER A 419 -48.57 -8.80 -2.73
C SER A 419 -48.86 -10.24 -2.24
N LEU A 420 -47.87 -10.95 -1.69
CA LEU A 420 -48.00 -12.37 -1.30
C LEU A 420 -48.28 -12.60 0.20
N TRP A 421 -48.39 -11.55 1.00
CA TRP A 421 -48.50 -11.66 2.45
C TRP A 421 -49.81 -11.04 2.96
N GLN A 422 -50.54 -11.79 3.79
CA GLN A 422 -51.73 -11.30 4.50
C GLN A 422 -51.30 -10.77 5.87
N ASP A 423 -51.72 -9.56 6.23
CA ASP A 423 -51.44 -8.89 7.51
C ASP A 423 -51.75 -9.77 8.75
N ASP A 424 -52.64 -10.75 8.59
CA ASP A 424 -53.14 -11.62 9.65
C ASP A 424 -52.05 -12.54 10.26
N GLN A 425 -51.13 -13.10 9.46
CA GLN A 425 -50.12 -14.07 9.96
C GLN A 425 -49.05 -13.41 10.83
N LEU A 426 -48.61 -12.23 10.44
CA LEU A 426 -47.59 -11.49 11.19
C LEU A 426 -48.17 -10.93 12.50
N THR A 427 -49.42 -10.47 12.45
CA THR A 427 -50.17 -10.07 13.63
C THR A 427 -50.28 -11.22 14.64
N GLU A 428 -50.54 -12.45 14.19
CA GLU A 428 -50.62 -13.64 15.05
C GLU A 428 -49.29 -13.97 15.75
N VAL A 429 -48.17 -13.91 15.02
CA VAL A 429 -46.82 -14.14 15.58
C VAL A 429 -46.48 -13.06 16.62
N LEU A 430 -46.74 -11.80 16.31
CA LEU A 430 -46.46 -10.69 17.23
C LEU A 430 -47.36 -10.71 18.46
N GLN A 431 -48.63 -11.09 18.31
CA GLN A 431 -49.54 -11.27 19.44
C GLN A 431 -49.07 -12.44 20.32
N THR A 432 -48.62 -13.54 19.74
CA THR A 432 -48.07 -14.68 20.48
C THR A 432 -46.82 -14.29 21.27
N ALA A 433 -45.93 -13.48 20.70
CA ALA A 433 -44.75 -12.97 21.41
C ALA A 433 -45.13 -12.09 22.61
N ARG A 434 -46.10 -11.19 22.42
CA ARG A 434 -46.62 -10.33 23.50
C ARG A 434 -47.32 -11.13 24.60
N ASP A 435 -48.15 -12.11 24.25
CA ASP A 435 -48.86 -12.97 25.20
C ASP A 435 -47.88 -13.77 26.09
N ARG A 436 -46.66 -14.01 25.60
CA ARG A 436 -45.57 -14.68 26.31
C ARG A 436 -44.60 -13.73 27.00
N GLY A 437 -44.83 -12.41 26.93
CA GLY A 437 -44.00 -11.39 27.58
C GLY A 437 -42.65 -11.13 26.90
N CYS A 438 -42.49 -11.49 25.62
CA CYS A 438 -41.27 -11.23 24.85
C CYS A 438 -41.37 -9.88 24.13
N PRO A 439 -40.41 -8.94 24.33
CA PRO A 439 -40.35 -7.71 23.55
C PRO A 439 -40.14 -7.99 22.05
N THR A 440 -40.76 -7.18 21.20
CA THR A 440 -40.65 -7.28 19.74
C THR A 440 -39.87 -6.10 19.15
N VAL A 441 -38.88 -6.42 18.31
CA VAL A 441 -37.94 -5.48 17.70
C VAL A 441 -37.98 -5.63 16.17
N TYR A 442 -38.02 -4.51 15.45
CA TYR A 442 -37.82 -4.47 14.00
C TYR A 442 -36.44 -3.87 13.68
N LEU A 443 -35.67 -4.54 12.82
CA LEU A 443 -34.41 -4.02 12.29
C LEU A 443 -34.58 -3.54 10.84
N ASP A 444 -34.43 -2.25 10.61
CA ASP A 444 -34.24 -1.70 9.26
C ASP A 444 -32.73 -1.52 8.97
N THR A 445 -32.11 -2.56 8.43
CA THR A 445 -30.69 -2.58 8.02
C THR A 445 -30.43 -1.80 6.72
N THR A 446 -31.48 -1.38 6.00
CA THR A 446 -31.35 -0.81 4.65
C THR A 446 -31.69 0.67 4.57
N GLY A 447 -32.43 1.19 5.55
CA GLY A 447 -32.92 2.58 5.56
C GLY A 447 -33.84 2.90 4.38
N THR A 448 -34.40 1.89 3.71
CA THR A 448 -35.17 2.07 2.45
C THR A 448 -36.60 2.57 2.65
N GLY A 449 -37.00 2.87 3.89
CA GLY A 449 -38.34 3.38 4.18
C GLY A 449 -39.45 2.36 3.92
N LEU A 450 -39.13 1.06 3.87
CA LEU A 450 -40.10 -0.05 3.95
C LEU A 450 -41.01 0.08 5.19
N ALA A 451 -40.57 0.87 6.16
CA ALA A 451 -41.38 1.32 7.26
C ALA A 451 -42.47 2.37 6.90
N LYS A 452 -42.82 2.60 5.64
CA LYS A 452 -43.98 3.45 5.28
C LYS A 452 -45.24 2.66 4.97
N THR A 453 -45.12 1.34 4.77
CA THR A 453 -46.25 0.45 4.43
C THR A 453 -46.14 -0.95 5.05
N GLY A 454 -45.23 -1.13 6.03
CA GLY A 454 -44.83 -2.44 6.56
C GLY A 454 -45.29 -2.77 8.00
N PRO A 455 -44.84 -3.92 8.55
CA PRO A 455 -45.30 -4.50 9.83
C PRO A 455 -44.89 -3.81 11.13
N TRP A 456 -43.97 -2.87 11.05
CA TRP A 456 -43.32 -2.20 12.17
C TRP A 456 -44.33 -1.43 13.06
N ILE A 457 -45.53 -1.09 12.56
CA ILE A 457 -46.63 -0.56 13.38
C ILE A 457 -47.06 -1.51 14.51
N HIS A 458 -46.69 -2.79 14.42
CA HIS A 458 -47.05 -3.82 15.37
C HIS A 458 -45.88 -4.26 16.27
N VAL A 459 -44.70 -3.61 16.22
CA VAL A 459 -43.58 -3.93 17.13
C VAL A 459 -43.47 -2.95 18.29
N ASP A 460 -42.77 -3.36 19.36
CA ASP A 460 -42.54 -2.52 20.54
C ASP A 460 -41.41 -1.51 20.30
N HIS A 461 -40.37 -1.91 19.56
CA HIS A 461 -39.20 -1.08 19.24
C HIS A 461 -38.75 -1.22 17.78
N LEU A 462 -38.27 -0.12 17.20
CA LEU A 462 -37.69 -0.05 15.87
C LEU A 462 -36.23 0.41 15.98
N PHE A 463 -35.29 -0.36 15.43
CA PHE A 463 -33.93 0.09 15.19
C PHE A 463 -33.75 0.31 13.69
N SER A 464 -33.34 1.52 13.31
CA SER A 464 -33.22 1.91 11.90
C SER A 464 -31.85 2.45 11.59
N ALA A 465 -31.32 2.08 10.42
CA ALA A 465 -30.17 2.73 9.83
C ALA A 465 -30.45 4.20 9.43
N ASP A 466 -31.72 4.61 9.29
CA ASP A 466 -32.13 6.00 9.04
C ASP A 466 -33.44 6.32 9.79
N PRO A 467 -33.37 6.65 11.10
CA PRO A 467 -34.56 6.93 11.88
C PRO A 467 -35.18 8.31 11.57
N HIS A 468 -34.41 9.25 11.02
CA HIS A 468 -34.88 10.60 10.69
C HIS A 468 -35.82 10.62 9.47
N GLN A 469 -35.54 9.80 8.45
CA GLN A 469 -36.43 9.72 7.29
C GLN A 469 -37.78 9.05 7.61
N GLN A 470 -37.83 8.20 8.65
CA GLN A 470 -39.05 7.52 9.08
C GLN A 470 -39.99 8.41 9.91
N THR A 471 -39.46 9.40 10.62
CA THR A 471 -40.28 10.35 11.40
C THR A 471 -40.80 11.53 10.56
N SER A 472 -40.25 11.74 9.36
CA SER A 472 -40.65 12.81 8.44
C SER A 472 -41.93 12.46 7.64
N GLY A 473 -43.08 12.41 8.32
CA GLY A 473 -44.37 12.29 7.64
C GLY A 473 -45.55 11.77 8.44
N GLU A 474 -45.33 11.15 9.61
CA GLU A 474 -46.41 10.50 10.35
C GLU A 474 -46.52 11.02 11.78
N ALA A 475 -47.74 11.43 12.14
CA ALA A 475 -48.10 12.04 13.42
C ALA A 475 -48.22 11.03 14.57
N ASP A 476 -47.94 9.74 14.36
CA ASP A 476 -48.41 8.66 15.26
C ASP A 476 -47.32 7.71 15.81
N LEU A 477 -46.03 7.95 15.58
CA LEU A 477 -44.98 7.18 16.28
C LEU A 477 -44.80 7.71 17.72
N PRO A 478 -45.07 6.92 18.78
CA PRO A 478 -44.84 7.37 20.14
C PRO A 478 -43.34 7.62 20.36
N GLN A 479 -42.98 8.81 20.86
CA GLN A 479 -41.61 9.13 21.26
C GLN A 479 -41.03 8.04 22.17
N GLY A 480 -39.81 7.56 21.88
CA GLY A 480 -39.11 6.54 22.68
C GLY A 480 -39.14 5.10 22.15
N ARG A 481 -39.77 4.83 20.99
CA ARG A 481 -39.77 3.50 20.35
C ARG A 481 -38.80 3.34 19.18
N VAL A 482 -38.27 4.44 18.64
CA VAL A 482 -37.38 4.44 17.48
C VAL A 482 -35.95 4.75 17.95
N HIS A 483 -35.01 3.90 17.55
CA HIS A 483 -33.62 3.92 17.97
C HIS A 483 -32.69 3.88 16.75
N ASP A 484 -31.51 4.47 16.90
CA ASP A 484 -30.44 4.34 15.91
C ASP A 484 -29.94 2.89 15.88
N LEU A 485 -29.73 2.34 14.69
CA LEU A 485 -29.07 1.04 14.52
C LEU A 485 -27.56 1.27 14.38
N PRO A 486 -26.73 1.00 15.40
CA PRO A 486 -25.29 1.16 15.28
C PRO A 486 -24.70 0.14 14.30
N PHE A 487 -23.58 0.51 13.65
CA PHE A 487 -22.84 -0.47 12.86
C PHE A 487 -22.34 -1.61 13.74
N ALA A 488 -22.45 -2.82 13.21
CA ALA A 488 -22.04 -4.03 13.90
C ALA A 488 -21.48 -5.05 12.91
N VAL A 489 -20.44 -5.76 13.32
CA VAL A 489 -19.85 -6.86 12.55
C VAL A 489 -20.04 -8.17 13.27
N ASN A 490 -20.32 -9.24 12.52
CA ASN A 490 -20.33 -10.59 13.09
C ASN A 490 -18.92 -11.19 12.97
N PRO A 491 -18.20 -11.45 14.08
CA PRO A 491 -16.85 -12.00 14.04
C PRO A 491 -16.78 -13.39 13.37
N ARG A 492 -17.91 -14.10 13.23
CA ARG A 492 -17.97 -15.38 12.52
C ARG A 492 -17.87 -15.26 11.00
N VAL A 493 -18.18 -14.09 10.44
CA VAL A 493 -18.16 -13.86 8.98
C VAL A 493 -17.14 -12.80 8.57
N ALA A 494 -16.85 -11.84 9.44
CA ALA A 494 -15.90 -10.76 9.21
C ALA A 494 -14.76 -10.85 10.24
N HIS A 495 -13.63 -11.38 9.79
CA HIS A 495 -12.46 -11.65 10.62
C HIS A 495 -11.18 -11.65 9.78
N PRO A 496 -10.00 -11.37 10.38
CA PRO A 496 -8.75 -11.22 9.65
C PRO A 496 -8.04 -12.55 9.34
N ILE A 497 -8.57 -13.69 9.80
CA ILE A 497 -7.96 -15.01 9.57
C ILE A 497 -7.70 -15.24 8.07
N GLY A 498 -6.45 -15.54 7.71
CA GLY A 498 -5.99 -15.84 6.35
C GLY A 498 -5.72 -14.60 5.47
N THR A 499 -5.95 -13.38 5.97
CA THR A 499 -5.83 -12.15 5.17
C THR A 499 -4.39 -11.85 4.71
N PHE A 500 -3.36 -12.40 5.35
CA PHE A 500 -1.94 -12.18 4.97
C PHE A 500 -1.29 -13.37 4.26
N ARG A 501 -2.04 -14.46 3.98
CA ARG A 501 -1.49 -15.69 3.39
C ARG A 501 -1.12 -15.53 1.91
N SER A 502 -1.97 -14.85 1.14
CA SER A 502 -1.82 -14.72 -0.31
C SER A 502 -2.52 -13.45 -0.78
N VAL A 503 -1.85 -12.31 -0.64
CA VAL A 503 -2.38 -11.00 -1.04
C VAL A 503 -1.81 -10.62 -2.41
N GLY A 504 -2.69 -10.56 -3.41
CA GLY A 504 -2.37 -9.97 -4.70
C GLY A 504 -2.31 -8.45 -4.60
N ASN A 505 -1.37 -7.83 -5.33
CA ASN A 505 -1.26 -6.38 -5.40
C ASN A 505 -2.32 -5.82 -6.37
N GLY A 506 -3.58 -5.86 -5.96
CA GLY A 506 -4.72 -5.44 -6.76
C GLY A 506 -5.85 -4.87 -5.90
N VAL A 507 -6.85 -4.31 -6.57
CA VAL A 507 -8.03 -3.69 -5.99
C VAL A 507 -9.27 -4.49 -6.35
N LEU A 508 -10.13 -4.75 -5.36
CA LEU A 508 -11.44 -5.38 -5.59
C LEU A 508 -12.57 -4.43 -5.17
N HIS A 509 -13.55 -4.27 -6.05
CA HIS A 509 -14.85 -3.69 -5.71
C HIS A 509 -15.92 -4.77 -5.84
N ASP A 510 -16.75 -4.97 -4.83
CA ASP A 510 -17.75 -6.03 -4.80
C ASP A 510 -19.19 -5.52 -4.62
N GLY A 511 -19.42 -4.28 -5.05
CA GLY A 511 -20.72 -3.63 -5.11
C GLY A 511 -21.22 -3.41 -6.54
N GLY A 512 -22.51 -3.12 -6.65
CA GLY A 512 -23.10 -2.56 -7.87
C GLY A 512 -23.15 -1.03 -7.81
N ARG A 513 -23.73 -0.43 -8.83
CA ARG A 513 -23.92 1.02 -8.93
C ARG A 513 -24.96 1.52 -7.89
N PRO A 514 -24.63 2.54 -7.08
CA PRO A 514 -25.61 3.20 -6.21
C PRO A 514 -26.82 3.71 -7.00
N ALA A 515 -28.01 3.64 -6.40
CA ALA A 515 -29.24 4.11 -7.06
C ALA A 515 -29.30 5.65 -7.13
N GLU A 516 -28.61 6.34 -6.22
CA GLU A 516 -28.47 7.79 -6.28
C GLU A 516 -27.38 8.13 -7.31
N GLU A 517 -27.75 8.86 -8.36
CA GLU A 517 -26.87 9.18 -9.50
C GLU A 517 -25.56 9.86 -9.08
N ARG A 518 -25.62 10.69 -8.05
CA ARG A 518 -24.44 11.37 -7.51
C ARG A 518 -23.45 10.41 -6.84
N ARG A 519 -23.93 9.52 -5.97
CA ARG A 519 -23.11 8.47 -5.35
C ARG A 519 -22.52 7.54 -6.40
N ALA A 520 -23.27 7.28 -7.46
CA ALA A 520 -22.77 6.54 -8.60
C ALA A 520 -21.60 7.26 -9.29
N GLN A 521 -21.71 8.58 -9.52
CA GLN A 521 -20.61 9.38 -10.07
C GLN A 521 -19.38 9.39 -9.17
N ASP A 522 -19.55 9.50 -7.85
CA ASP A 522 -18.44 9.45 -6.90
C ASP A 522 -17.75 8.08 -6.93
N LEU A 523 -18.52 6.98 -6.89
CA LEU A 523 -17.96 5.62 -7.01
C LEU A 523 -17.24 5.44 -8.35
N GLU A 524 -17.87 5.86 -9.45
CA GLU A 524 -17.29 5.79 -10.78
C GLU A 524 -15.96 6.56 -10.84
N MET A 525 -15.86 7.75 -10.22
CA MET A 525 -14.62 8.51 -10.10
C MET A 525 -13.55 7.71 -9.34
N VAL A 526 -13.88 7.08 -8.20
CA VAL A 526 -12.91 6.29 -7.45
C VAL A 526 -12.41 5.09 -8.29
N LEU A 527 -13.32 4.38 -8.94
CA LEU A 527 -12.97 3.23 -9.80
C LEU A 527 -12.12 3.65 -11.00
N ASP A 528 -12.48 4.74 -11.68
CA ASP A 528 -11.69 5.29 -12.80
C ASP A 528 -10.30 5.73 -12.31
N SER A 529 -10.21 6.32 -11.12
CA SER A 529 -8.93 6.74 -10.52
C SER A 529 -8.02 5.55 -10.19
N VAL A 530 -8.58 4.42 -9.75
CA VAL A 530 -7.82 3.17 -9.54
C VAL A 530 -7.30 2.61 -10.86
N VAL A 531 -8.12 2.63 -11.93
CA VAL A 531 -7.68 2.21 -13.27
C VAL A 531 -6.55 3.11 -13.77
N ASP A 532 -6.68 4.42 -13.58
CA ASP A 532 -5.67 5.41 -13.99
C ASP A 532 -4.37 5.30 -13.19
N SER A 533 -4.41 4.76 -11.96
CA SER A 533 -3.21 4.49 -11.16
C SER A 533 -2.40 3.30 -11.68
N GLY A 534 -2.92 2.54 -12.66
CA GLY A 534 -2.26 1.37 -13.25
C GLY A 534 -2.30 0.10 -12.42
N VAL A 535 -3.04 0.07 -11.30
CA VAL A 535 -3.22 -1.14 -10.47
C VAL A 535 -4.38 -1.97 -11.01
N ASP A 536 -4.24 -3.29 -10.94
CA ASP A 536 -5.28 -4.23 -11.38
C ASP A 536 -6.56 -4.05 -10.56
N LEU A 537 -7.65 -3.66 -11.24
CA LEU A 537 -9.00 -3.58 -10.68
C LEU A 537 -9.82 -4.80 -11.11
N MET A 538 -10.45 -5.47 -10.14
CA MET A 538 -11.50 -6.47 -10.39
C MET A 538 -12.82 -6.02 -9.77
N VAL A 539 -13.93 -6.37 -10.42
CA VAL A 539 -15.27 -6.05 -9.92
C VAL A 539 -16.16 -7.29 -9.78
N VAL A 540 -16.86 -7.40 -8.66
CA VAL A 540 -17.97 -8.36 -8.45
C VAL A 540 -19.24 -7.54 -8.41
N ASP A 541 -19.97 -7.50 -9.53
CA ASP A 541 -21.22 -6.76 -9.64
C ASP A 541 -22.40 -7.72 -9.39
N PRO A 542 -23.06 -7.68 -8.21
CA PRO A 542 -24.22 -8.52 -7.93
C PRO A 542 -25.44 -8.13 -8.78
N HIS A 543 -25.42 -6.94 -9.37
CA HIS A 543 -26.49 -6.34 -10.16
C HIS A 543 -26.19 -6.31 -11.66
N LEU A 544 -25.27 -7.15 -12.15
CA LEU A 544 -24.82 -7.16 -13.55
C LEU A 544 -25.95 -7.24 -14.60
N ASN A 545 -27.11 -7.80 -14.23
CA ASN A 545 -28.28 -7.94 -15.12
C ASN A 545 -29.36 -6.84 -14.90
N ASP A 546 -29.12 -5.89 -14.00
CA ASP A 546 -30.01 -4.79 -13.66
C ASP A 546 -29.55 -3.52 -14.37
N THR A 547 -30.36 -2.98 -15.29
CA THR A 547 -29.98 -1.83 -16.10
C THR A 547 -29.79 -0.53 -15.32
N GLU A 548 -30.35 -0.41 -14.11
CA GLU A 548 -30.21 0.78 -13.27
C GLU A 548 -29.08 0.64 -12.25
N ARG A 549 -28.83 -0.59 -11.79
CA ARG A 549 -27.91 -0.89 -10.68
C ARG A 549 -26.60 -1.56 -11.14
N ALA A 550 -26.47 -1.96 -12.39
CA ALA A 550 -25.21 -2.46 -12.93
C ALA A 550 -24.17 -1.34 -13.07
N LEU A 551 -22.91 -1.68 -12.87
CA LEU A 551 -21.79 -0.79 -13.17
C LEU A 551 -21.74 -0.45 -14.67
N PRO A 552 -21.25 0.75 -15.04
CA PRO A 552 -21.10 1.15 -16.43
C PRO A 552 -20.32 0.11 -17.25
N GLY A 553 -20.71 -0.05 -18.53
CA GLY A 553 -20.14 -1.08 -19.41
C GLY A 553 -18.62 -1.04 -19.58
N ARG A 554 -17.97 0.08 -19.28
CA ARG A 554 -16.49 0.21 -19.27
C ARG A 554 -15.81 -0.67 -18.21
N PHE A 555 -16.51 -1.07 -17.14
CA PHE A 555 -16.00 -1.98 -16.12
C PHE A 555 -16.36 -3.45 -16.39
N ARG A 556 -17.13 -3.75 -17.45
CA ARG A 556 -17.64 -5.10 -17.71
C ARG A 556 -16.54 -6.12 -18.00
N SER A 557 -15.46 -5.70 -18.65
CA SER A 557 -14.28 -6.55 -18.90
C SER A 557 -13.46 -6.85 -17.65
N LEU A 558 -13.70 -6.13 -16.55
CA LEU A 558 -13.07 -6.34 -15.25
C LEU A 558 -13.95 -7.19 -14.31
N SER A 559 -15.14 -7.59 -14.78
CA SER A 559 -16.13 -8.25 -13.93
C SER A 559 -15.89 -9.75 -13.80
N LEU A 560 -15.93 -10.23 -12.56
CA LEU A 560 -15.96 -11.66 -12.22
C LEU A 560 -17.39 -12.24 -12.26
N GLY A 561 -18.39 -11.42 -12.60
CA GLY A 561 -19.80 -11.77 -12.57
C GLY A 561 -20.37 -11.81 -11.15
N PRO A 562 -21.69 -12.03 -11.00
CA PRO A 562 -22.33 -12.14 -9.70
C PRO A 562 -21.87 -13.39 -8.95
N MET A 563 -21.71 -13.25 -7.63
CA MET A 563 -21.23 -14.28 -6.72
C MET A 563 -22.08 -14.26 -5.45
N ASP A 564 -22.11 -15.36 -4.70
CA ASP A 564 -22.72 -15.34 -3.37
C ASP A 564 -21.85 -14.56 -2.37
N ARG A 565 -22.44 -14.15 -1.24
CA ARG A 565 -21.74 -13.32 -0.24
C ARG A 565 -20.58 -14.05 0.43
N ALA A 566 -20.67 -15.38 0.62
CA ALA A 566 -19.63 -16.15 1.27
C ALA A 566 -18.37 -16.21 0.41
N ASP A 567 -18.53 -16.53 -0.88
CA ASP A 567 -17.47 -16.49 -1.87
C ASP A 567 -16.88 -15.10 -2.02
N THR A 568 -17.72 -14.07 -2.03
CA THR A 568 -17.28 -12.67 -2.11
C THR A 568 -16.42 -12.28 -0.91
N ARG A 569 -16.86 -12.61 0.31
CA ARG A 569 -16.10 -12.35 1.55
C ARG A 569 -14.76 -13.08 1.59
N ALA A 570 -14.71 -14.31 1.12
CA ALA A 570 -13.45 -15.06 1.01
C ALA A 570 -12.54 -14.47 -0.07
N LEU A 571 -13.09 -14.06 -1.20
CA LEU A 571 -12.37 -13.44 -2.31
C LEU A 571 -11.70 -12.12 -1.91
N ARG A 572 -12.36 -11.30 -1.07
CA ARG A 572 -11.81 -10.03 -0.57
C ARG A 572 -10.39 -10.19 -0.02
N LYS A 573 -10.15 -11.23 0.78
CA LYS A 573 -8.88 -11.53 1.44
C LYS A 573 -7.70 -11.81 0.48
N LEU A 574 -7.97 -12.02 -0.81
CA LEU A 574 -6.94 -12.19 -1.84
C LEU A 574 -6.45 -10.87 -2.42
N PHE A 575 -7.09 -9.74 -2.10
CA PHE A 575 -6.73 -8.42 -2.62
C PHE A 575 -6.21 -7.55 -1.49
N ARG A 576 -5.29 -6.66 -1.85
CA ARG A 576 -4.69 -5.73 -0.90
C ARG A 576 -5.64 -4.59 -0.55
N HIS A 577 -6.30 -4.03 -1.55
CA HIS A 577 -7.16 -2.86 -1.42
C HIS A 577 -8.60 -3.17 -1.86
N HIS A 578 -9.55 -2.49 -1.24
CA HIS A 578 -10.96 -2.57 -1.59
C HIS A 578 -11.57 -1.21 -1.79
N VAL A 579 -12.45 -1.10 -2.79
CA VAL A 579 -13.28 0.09 -2.96
C VAL A 579 -14.65 -0.19 -2.36
N ALA A 580 -14.93 0.47 -1.23
CA ALA A 580 -16.25 0.48 -0.62
C ALA A 580 -17.16 1.46 -1.37
N GLY A 581 -18.25 0.96 -1.95
CA GLY A 581 -19.17 1.73 -2.79
C GLY A 581 -20.19 2.58 -2.05
N GLY A 582 -19.93 2.94 -0.79
CA GLY A 582 -20.73 3.83 0.06
C GLY A 582 -22.23 3.51 0.09
N THR A 583 -22.70 2.72 1.06
CA THR A 583 -24.14 2.46 1.23
C THR A 583 -24.88 3.56 2.01
N ALA A 584 -24.17 4.46 2.69
CA ALA A 584 -24.77 5.49 3.52
C ALA A 584 -25.28 6.70 2.68
N ARG A 585 -26.58 7.01 2.77
CA ARG A 585 -27.15 8.32 2.38
C ARG A 585 -26.81 9.41 3.43
N LEU A 586 -27.52 10.52 3.43
CA LEU A 586 -27.17 11.73 4.17
C LEU A 586 -28.03 11.89 5.42
N GLY A 587 -27.43 12.36 6.53
CA GLY A 587 -28.18 12.96 7.64
C GLY A 587 -28.73 12.04 8.74
N GLY A 588 -28.19 10.82 8.90
CA GLY A 588 -28.55 9.89 9.97
C GLY A 588 -27.48 8.81 10.19
N SER A 589 -27.68 7.95 11.20
CA SER A 589 -26.81 6.82 11.58
C SER A 589 -26.79 5.71 10.53
N LEU A 590 -26.46 6.03 9.27
CA LEU A 590 -26.50 5.04 8.21
C LEU A 590 -25.45 3.97 8.44
N TRP A 591 -25.99 2.80 8.76
CA TRP A 591 -25.31 1.53 8.96
C TRP A 591 -24.53 1.14 7.70
N ASP A 592 -23.24 1.50 7.63
CA ASP A 592 -22.33 1.05 6.57
C ASP A 592 -21.66 -0.28 6.94
N GLY A 593 -22.50 -1.32 7.07
CA GLY A 593 -22.07 -2.66 7.50
C GLY A 593 -21.00 -3.28 6.60
N ASP A 594 -21.03 -3.00 5.29
CA ASP A 594 -20.04 -3.56 4.35
C ASP A 594 -18.65 -2.96 4.57
N THR A 595 -18.53 -1.65 4.82
CA THR A 595 -17.24 -1.00 5.17
C THR A 595 -16.72 -1.48 6.52
N ALA A 596 -17.61 -1.63 7.51
CA ALA A 596 -17.25 -2.19 8.81
C ALA A 596 -16.77 -3.65 8.68
N GLU A 597 -17.42 -4.48 7.86
CA GLU A 597 -16.97 -5.84 7.55
C GLU A 597 -15.57 -5.85 6.92
N LEU A 598 -15.28 -4.95 5.98
CA LEU A 598 -13.96 -4.82 5.35
C LEU A 598 -12.86 -4.47 6.38
N GLN A 599 -13.16 -3.55 7.30
CA GLN A 599 -12.24 -3.19 8.40
C GLN A 599 -12.02 -4.36 9.36
N ALA A 600 -13.07 -5.09 9.74
CA ALA A 600 -12.97 -6.28 10.59
C ALA A 600 -12.19 -7.44 9.94
N GLN A 601 -12.21 -7.55 8.61
CA GLN A 601 -11.36 -8.48 7.85
C GLN A 601 -9.89 -8.02 7.79
N GLY A 602 -9.59 -6.83 8.30
CA GLY A 602 -8.25 -6.26 8.31
C GLY A 602 -7.79 -5.87 6.93
N LEU A 603 -8.66 -5.29 6.10
CA LEU A 603 -8.35 -4.94 4.72
C LEU A 603 -8.11 -3.43 4.54
N SER A 604 -7.30 -3.04 3.55
CA SER A 604 -7.15 -1.62 3.19
C SER A 604 -8.38 -1.16 2.40
N VAL A 605 -9.02 -0.08 2.84
CA VAL A 605 -10.29 0.40 2.26
C VAL A 605 -10.14 1.80 1.68
N LEU A 606 -10.51 1.93 0.42
CA LEU A 606 -10.75 3.17 -0.30
C LEU A 606 -12.27 3.38 -0.37
N SER A 607 -12.76 4.58 -0.10
CA SER A 607 -14.20 4.86 -0.12
C SER A 607 -14.51 6.22 -0.74
N THR A 608 -15.73 6.38 -1.24
CA THR A 608 -16.29 7.71 -1.47
C THR A 608 -16.50 8.42 -0.14
N PHE A 609 -16.41 9.76 -0.08
CA PHE A 609 -16.60 10.46 1.18
C PHE A 609 -18.02 10.26 1.76
N SER A 610 -18.07 9.96 3.06
CA SER A 610 -19.29 9.92 3.86
C SER A 610 -18.93 10.45 5.25
N SER A 611 -19.64 11.46 5.74
CA SER A 611 -19.38 12.03 7.07
C SER A 611 -19.50 10.96 8.16
N THR A 612 -20.55 10.14 8.12
CA THR A 612 -20.76 9.05 9.09
C THR A 612 -19.60 8.06 9.10
N VAL A 613 -19.11 7.64 7.92
CA VAL A 613 -17.97 6.73 7.81
C VAL A 613 -16.68 7.40 8.27
N PHE A 614 -16.45 8.66 7.90
CA PHE A 614 -15.27 9.41 8.30
C PHE A 614 -15.19 9.61 9.82
N HIS A 615 -16.33 9.77 10.52
CA HIS A 615 -16.36 9.86 11.98
C HIS A 615 -16.22 8.53 12.68
N ALA A 616 -16.93 7.52 12.19
CA ALA A 616 -16.93 6.20 12.80
C ALA A 616 -15.60 5.47 12.52
N LEU A 617 -15.13 5.51 11.27
CA LEU A 617 -14.03 4.74 10.71
C LEU A 617 -13.05 5.67 9.96
N PRO A 618 -12.36 6.61 10.64
CA PRO A 618 -11.43 7.56 10.00
C PRO A 618 -10.21 6.88 9.35
N ASP A 619 -9.95 5.61 9.68
CA ASP A 619 -8.92 4.77 9.06
C ASP A 619 -9.26 4.39 7.60
N VAL A 620 -10.52 4.60 7.18
CA VAL A 620 -10.97 4.43 5.79
C VAL A 620 -10.57 5.65 4.97
N ARG A 621 -9.75 5.42 3.94
CA ARG A 621 -9.28 6.49 3.07
C ARG A 621 -10.38 6.96 2.14
N SER A 622 -10.80 8.21 2.29
CA SER A 622 -11.75 8.85 1.38
C SER A 622 -11.05 9.35 0.13
N VAL A 623 -11.52 8.98 -1.05
CA VAL A 623 -11.02 9.48 -2.34
C VAL A 623 -12.02 10.50 -2.85
N THR A 624 -11.63 11.77 -2.85
CA THR A 624 -12.55 12.91 -3.09
C THR A 624 -12.26 13.68 -4.36
N VAL A 625 -11.06 13.49 -4.91
CA VAL A 625 -10.59 14.00 -6.20
C VAL A 625 -9.73 12.93 -6.89
N PRO A 626 -9.67 12.89 -8.23
CA PRO A 626 -8.90 11.87 -8.95
C PRO A 626 -7.41 11.84 -8.59
N GLU A 627 -6.83 13.01 -8.28
CA GLU A 627 -5.42 13.17 -7.97
C GLU A 627 -5.03 12.70 -6.55
N ASP A 628 -6.00 12.30 -5.72
CA ASP A 628 -5.75 11.94 -4.33
C ASP A 628 -5.25 10.49 -4.16
N LEU A 629 -5.33 9.65 -5.21
CA LEU A 629 -4.72 8.33 -5.18
C LEU A 629 -3.19 8.44 -5.34
N GLY A 630 -2.47 8.01 -4.30
CA GLY A 630 -1.02 7.85 -4.35
C GLY A 630 -0.63 6.55 -5.06
N GLU A 631 0.66 6.19 -5.06
CA GLU A 631 1.11 4.88 -5.56
C GLU A 631 0.45 3.74 -4.76
N LEU A 632 -0.55 3.09 -5.37
CA LEU A 632 -1.17 1.86 -4.87
C LEU A 632 -0.28 0.62 -5.18
N ASP A 633 0.67 0.74 -6.13
CA ASP A 633 1.59 -0.33 -6.57
C ASP A 633 2.93 -0.36 -5.81
N GLY A 634 2.92 -0.04 -4.50
CA GLY A 634 4.15 0.04 -3.67
C GLY A 634 4.33 -1.14 -2.71
N PRO A 635 5.41 -1.21 -1.91
CA PRO A 635 5.46 -2.13 -0.77
C PRO A 635 4.38 -1.79 0.26
N ILE A 636 3.92 -2.79 1.03
CA ILE A 636 3.03 -2.55 2.18
C ILE A 636 3.81 -1.72 3.21
N THR A 637 3.26 -0.55 3.56
CA THR A 637 3.92 0.37 4.50
C THR A 637 3.46 0.15 5.93
N PRO A 638 4.27 0.49 6.94
CA PRO A 638 3.84 0.45 8.35
C PRO A 638 2.59 1.29 8.65
N VAL A 639 2.33 2.37 7.90
CA VAL A 639 1.11 3.18 8.06
C VAL A 639 -0.11 2.44 7.54
N GLU A 640 -0.01 1.77 6.39
CA GLU A 640 -1.11 0.95 5.86
C GLU A 640 -1.44 -0.21 6.81
N LEU A 641 -0.43 -0.91 7.31
CA LEU A 641 -0.61 -1.98 8.30
C LEU A 641 -1.22 -1.45 9.58
N GLY A 642 -0.74 -0.29 10.06
CA GLY A 642 -1.30 0.38 11.22
C GLY A 642 -2.78 0.68 11.08
N ALA A 643 -3.18 1.32 9.98
CA ALA A 643 -4.58 1.63 9.69
C ALA A 643 -5.46 0.36 9.61
N ARG A 644 -4.94 -0.74 9.04
CA ARG A 644 -5.65 -2.02 8.98
C ARG A 644 -5.88 -2.60 10.38
N LEU A 645 -4.89 -2.52 11.28
CA LEU A 645 -5.01 -2.99 12.66
C LEU A 645 -5.97 -2.11 13.47
N ASP A 646 -5.89 -0.80 13.29
CA ASP A 646 -6.78 0.15 13.96
C ASP A 646 -8.22 -0.09 13.52
N GLY A 647 -8.44 -0.42 12.24
CA GLY A 647 -9.71 -0.91 11.69
C GLY A 647 -10.22 -2.20 12.34
N ILE A 648 -9.37 -3.23 12.45
CA ILE A 648 -9.71 -4.49 13.14
C ILE A 648 -10.10 -4.21 14.59
N ARG A 649 -9.26 -3.47 15.32
CA ARG A 649 -9.46 -3.12 16.72
C ARG A 649 -10.78 -2.41 16.91
N ARG A 650 -11.05 -1.40 16.09
CA ARG A 650 -12.28 -0.62 16.19
C ARG A 650 -13.51 -1.49 15.93
N ALA A 651 -13.50 -2.29 14.88
CA ALA A 651 -14.64 -3.14 14.55
C ALA A 651 -14.90 -4.23 15.60
N LEU A 652 -13.85 -4.79 16.22
CA LEU A 652 -13.95 -5.95 17.11
C LEU A 652 -13.94 -5.64 18.61
N SER A 653 -13.61 -4.41 19.04
CA SER A 653 -13.56 -4.06 20.47
C SER A 653 -14.90 -3.60 21.06
N GLY A 654 -15.79 -3.03 20.24
CA GLY A 654 -17.07 -2.48 20.72
C GLY A 654 -18.15 -2.30 19.66
N HIS A 655 -17.97 -2.92 18.50
CA HIS A 655 -18.91 -2.89 17.39
C HIS A 655 -19.18 -4.30 16.84
N THR A 656 -19.12 -5.31 17.71
CA THR A 656 -19.51 -6.67 17.33
C THR A 656 -21.03 -6.81 17.38
N VAL A 657 -21.56 -7.86 16.74
CA VAL A 657 -22.97 -8.20 16.88
C VAL A 657 -23.37 -8.49 18.33
N PHE A 658 -22.44 -8.93 19.19
CA PHE A 658 -22.72 -9.14 20.61
C PHE A 658 -23.00 -7.82 21.32
N ASP A 659 -22.21 -6.78 21.02
CA ASP A 659 -22.43 -5.42 21.53
C ASP A 659 -23.79 -4.87 21.06
N LEU A 660 -24.15 -5.13 19.79
CA LEU A 660 -25.45 -4.75 19.25
C LEU A 660 -26.60 -5.48 19.97
N VAL A 661 -26.48 -6.79 20.21
CA VAL A 661 -27.49 -7.56 20.96
C VAL A 661 -27.62 -7.03 22.38
N ASP A 662 -26.52 -6.73 23.06
CA ASP A 662 -26.52 -6.19 24.42
C ASP A 662 -27.12 -4.78 24.48
N HIS A 663 -26.88 -3.96 23.46
CA HIS A 663 -27.52 -2.66 23.29
C HIS A 663 -29.04 -2.78 23.08
N ILE A 664 -29.49 -3.72 22.24
CA ILE A 664 -30.91 -4.01 22.02
C ILE A 664 -31.55 -4.51 23.32
N LEU A 665 -30.93 -5.47 24.01
CA LEU A 665 -31.40 -6.01 25.29
C LEU A 665 -31.62 -4.89 26.30
N SER A 666 -30.61 -4.04 26.51
CA SER A 666 -30.68 -2.91 27.43
C SER A 666 -31.81 -1.94 27.07
N THR A 667 -31.97 -1.66 25.78
CA THR A 667 -32.99 -0.75 25.26
C THR A 667 -34.41 -1.27 25.45
N VAL A 668 -34.62 -2.59 25.34
CA VAL A 668 -35.92 -3.22 25.60
C VAL A 668 -36.17 -3.56 27.08
N GLY A 669 -35.27 -3.12 27.98
CA GLY A 669 -35.40 -3.31 29.43
C GLY A 669 -35.01 -4.71 29.93
N LEU A 670 -34.22 -5.45 29.15
CA LEU A 670 -33.64 -6.74 29.53
C LEU A 670 -32.16 -6.58 29.93
N GLU A 671 -31.70 -7.43 30.83
CA GLU A 671 -30.29 -7.44 31.25
C GLU A 671 -29.39 -7.89 30.08
N PRO A 672 -28.36 -7.10 29.70
CA PRO A 672 -27.40 -7.47 28.66
C PRO A 672 -26.57 -8.68 29.07
N GLY A 673 -25.93 -9.33 28.09
CA GLY A 673 -24.90 -10.32 28.38
C GLY A 673 -23.69 -9.70 29.07
N GLN A 674 -22.97 -10.50 29.86
CA GLN A 674 -21.67 -10.12 30.41
C GLN A 674 -20.65 -11.16 30.00
N ASP A 675 -19.75 -10.78 29.09
CA ASP A 675 -18.56 -11.58 28.80
C ASP A 675 -17.48 -11.23 29.84
N ASN A 676 -16.97 -12.25 30.54
CA ASN A 676 -15.87 -12.04 31.46
C ASN A 676 -14.56 -11.85 30.67
N ALA A 677 -14.00 -10.64 30.75
CA ALA A 677 -12.75 -10.28 30.07
C ALA A 677 -11.60 -10.01 31.05
N ARG A 678 -11.74 -10.33 32.33
CA ARG A 678 -10.74 -10.00 33.35
C ARG A 678 -9.40 -10.69 33.06
N VAL A 679 -8.33 -9.89 33.01
CA VAL A 679 -6.98 -10.37 32.72
C VAL A 679 -6.10 -10.29 33.97
N LEU A 680 -5.41 -11.38 34.27
CA LEU A 680 -4.28 -11.38 35.20
C LEU A 680 -3.00 -11.09 34.42
N VAL A 681 -2.39 -9.94 34.68
CA VAL A 681 -1.06 -9.59 34.19
C VAL A 681 -0.03 -10.08 35.22
N LEU A 682 0.80 -11.05 34.81
CA LEU A 682 1.80 -11.69 35.64
C LEU A 682 3.19 -11.15 35.27
N ALA A 683 3.64 -10.13 36.00
CA ALA A 683 4.89 -9.44 35.72
C ALA A 683 6.10 -10.05 36.44
N ASP A 684 7.27 -9.95 35.81
CA ASP A 684 8.58 -10.19 36.43
C ASP A 684 8.94 -9.11 37.48
N ASP A 685 8.65 -7.84 37.18
CA ASP A 685 8.78 -6.69 38.09
C ASP A 685 7.52 -5.80 38.01
N VAL A 686 6.72 -5.82 39.07
CA VAL A 686 5.45 -5.07 39.14
C VAL A 686 5.65 -3.55 39.12
N GLU A 687 6.70 -3.03 39.75
CA GLU A 687 6.90 -1.58 39.82
C GLU A 687 7.34 -1.02 38.46
N GLN A 688 8.17 -1.77 37.73
CA GLN A 688 8.55 -1.39 36.37
C GLN A 688 7.44 -1.62 35.34
N ALA A 689 6.65 -2.69 35.49
CA ALA A 689 5.55 -2.98 34.56
C ALA A 689 4.34 -2.04 34.73
N ARG A 690 4.11 -1.52 35.95
CA ARG A 690 2.93 -0.72 36.31
C ARG A 690 2.59 0.40 35.32
N PRO A 691 3.53 1.27 34.87
CA PRO A 691 3.21 2.33 33.91
C PRO A 691 2.81 1.82 32.52
N SER A 692 3.31 0.65 32.09
CA SER A 692 2.92 0.06 30.81
C SER A 692 1.54 -0.60 30.90
N VAL A 693 1.26 -1.27 32.01
CA VAL A 693 -0.04 -1.91 32.27
C VAL A 693 -1.15 -0.88 32.47
N GLN A 694 -0.88 0.23 33.19
CA GLN A 694 -1.86 1.29 33.43
C GLN A 694 -2.27 2.06 32.15
N ARG A 695 -1.44 2.03 31.11
CA ARG A 695 -1.73 2.64 29.81
C ARG A 695 -2.50 1.71 28.87
N GLN A 696 -2.69 0.45 29.23
CA GLN A 696 -3.47 -0.45 28.40
C GLN A 696 -4.92 0.06 28.28
N THR A 697 -5.45 0.01 27.07
CA THR A 697 -6.83 0.43 26.78
C THR A 697 -7.87 -0.48 27.44
N HIS A 698 -7.56 -1.78 27.57
CA HIS A 698 -8.37 -2.69 28.37
C HIS A 698 -8.17 -2.44 29.87
N GLN A 699 -9.26 -2.20 30.63
CA GLN A 699 -9.18 -1.71 32.01
C GLN A 699 -9.41 -2.78 33.10
N ASP A 700 -10.03 -3.94 32.82
CA ASP A 700 -10.30 -4.98 33.83
C ASP A 700 -9.07 -5.87 34.06
N LEU A 701 -8.03 -5.26 34.64
CA LEU A 701 -6.70 -5.84 34.83
C LEU A 701 -6.39 -6.05 36.30
N ILE A 702 -5.80 -7.19 36.62
CA ILE A 702 -5.13 -7.44 37.91
C ILE A 702 -3.64 -7.63 37.65
N LEU A 703 -2.81 -6.75 38.21
CA LEU A 703 -1.34 -6.86 38.15
C LEU A 703 -0.82 -7.58 39.40
N ARG A 704 -0.03 -8.65 39.20
CA ARG A 704 0.68 -9.39 40.26
C ARG A 704 2.09 -9.74 39.82
N ALA A 705 2.99 -9.91 40.79
CA ALA A 705 4.31 -10.43 40.53
C ALA A 705 4.23 -11.95 40.40
N ARG A 706 5.04 -12.54 39.53
CA ARG A 706 5.18 -14.01 39.49
C ARG A 706 5.58 -14.59 40.84
N ALA A 707 6.40 -13.86 41.61
CA ALA A 707 6.84 -14.23 42.95
C ALA A 707 5.73 -14.21 44.03
N ASP A 708 4.56 -13.62 43.75
CA ASP A 708 3.43 -13.61 44.68
C ASP A 708 2.82 -15.02 44.87
N PHE A 709 3.10 -15.94 43.96
CA PHE A 709 2.58 -17.30 43.96
C PHE A 709 3.68 -18.30 44.30
N GLN A 710 3.42 -19.15 45.30
CA GLN A 710 4.38 -20.17 45.76
C GLN A 710 4.60 -21.26 44.72
N ASP A 711 3.52 -21.66 44.03
CA ASP A 711 3.50 -22.66 42.99
C ASP A 711 2.33 -22.43 42.02
N ALA A 712 2.24 -23.28 41.00
CA ALA A 712 1.20 -23.21 39.99
C ALA A 712 -0.23 -23.48 40.55
N THR A 713 -0.34 -24.21 41.67
CA THR A 713 -1.64 -24.49 42.31
C THR A 713 -2.19 -23.24 42.99
N ALA A 714 -1.33 -22.49 43.67
CA ALA A 714 -1.70 -21.20 44.28
C ALA A 714 -2.19 -20.19 43.24
N LEU A 715 -1.61 -20.21 42.03
CA LEU A 715 -2.08 -19.40 40.90
C LEU A 715 -3.51 -19.81 40.47
N ASP A 716 -3.79 -21.11 40.34
CA ASP A 716 -5.13 -21.59 39.96
C ASP A 716 -6.21 -21.25 41.01
N GLU A 717 -5.86 -21.31 42.30
CA GLU A 717 -6.76 -20.88 43.38
C GLU A 717 -7.07 -19.39 43.29
N PHE A 718 -6.05 -18.56 43.05
CA PHE A 718 -6.22 -17.12 42.87
C PHE A 718 -7.06 -16.79 41.65
N CYS A 719 -6.76 -17.38 40.49
CA CYS A 719 -7.51 -17.15 39.26
C CYS A 719 -9.00 -17.49 39.43
N ARG A 720 -9.33 -18.58 40.14
CA ARG A 720 -10.72 -18.93 40.46
C ARG A 720 -11.37 -17.95 41.44
N ALA A 721 -10.65 -17.52 42.47
CA ALA A 721 -11.18 -16.59 43.48
C ALA A 721 -11.49 -15.21 42.88
N GLU A 722 -10.61 -14.70 42.02
CA GLU A 722 -10.77 -13.39 41.37
C GLU A 722 -11.55 -13.45 40.05
N SER A 723 -12.05 -14.64 39.66
CA SER A 723 -12.75 -14.87 38.39
C SER A 723 -11.95 -14.39 37.16
N ILE A 724 -10.66 -14.74 37.11
CA ILE A 724 -9.78 -14.42 35.97
C ILE A 724 -10.19 -15.26 34.75
N ALA A 725 -10.36 -14.61 33.60
CA ALA A 725 -10.65 -15.28 32.33
C ALA A 725 -9.40 -15.48 31.47
N TYR A 726 -8.43 -14.56 31.56
CA TYR A 726 -7.22 -14.59 30.75
C TYR A 726 -5.96 -14.36 31.58
N LEU A 727 -4.86 -14.99 31.19
CA LEU A 727 -3.54 -14.82 31.78
C LEU A 727 -2.60 -14.19 30.74
N ALA A 728 -1.91 -13.12 31.11
CA ALA A 728 -0.89 -12.47 30.29
C ALA A 728 0.43 -12.42 31.06
N PRO A 729 1.40 -13.31 30.77
CA PRO A 729 2.78 -13.14 31.23
C PRO A 729 3.34 -11.83 30.68
N TRP A 730 4.15 -11.13 31.48
CA TRP A 730 4.57 -9.77 31.18
C TRP A 730 6.03 -9.55 31.57
N SER A 731 6.85 -9.11 30.63
CA SER A 731 8.22 -8.69 30.95
C SER A 731 8.31 -7.18 31.08
N SER A 732 8.93 -6.70 32.15
CA SER A 732 9.22 -5.27 32.34
C SER A 732 10.29 -4.75 31.37
N ALA A 733 11.01 -5.63 30.68
CA ALA A 733 12.00 -5.28 29.66
C ALA A 733 11.39 -5.04 28.27
N THR A 734 10.19 -5.56 28.01
CA THR A 734 9.49 -5.45 26.72
C THR A 734 8.66 -4.17 26.66
N HIS A 735 8.66 -3.51 25.51
CA HIS A 735 7.78 -2.38 25.27
C HIS A 735 6.45 -2.83 24.67
N TYR A 736 5.39 -2.85 25.49
CA TYR A 736 4.02 -3.09 25.02
C TYR A 736 3.33 -1.79 24.66
N GLY A 737 2.74 -1.74 23.47
CA GLY A 737 1.83 -0.69 23.05
C GLY A 737 0.51 -0.75 23.83
N GLU A 738 -0.17 0.39 23.94
CA GLU A 738 -1.40 0.61 24.72
C GLU A 738 -2.59 -0.26 24.29
N HIS A 739 -2.54 -0.82 23.08
CA HIS A 739 -3.59 -1.70 22.58
C HIS A 739 -3.22 -3.18 22.60
N TYR A 740 -2.03 -3.54 23.09
CA TYR A 740 -1.54 -4.92 23.09
C TYR A 740 -2.58 -5.91 23.65
N LEU A 741 -3.06 -5.71 24.87
CA LEU A 741 -4.04 -6.63 25.48
C LEU A 741 -5.37 -6.63 24.73
N GLN A 742 -5.84 -5.47 24.29
CA GLN A 742 -7.10 -5.35 23.56
C GLN A 742 -7.05 -6.11 22.23
N ASP A 743 -5.96 -5.99 21.47
CA ASP A 743 -5.77 -6.66 20.18
C ASP A 743 -5.69 -8.18 20.35
N ARG A 744 -5.01 -8.67 21.40
CA ARG A 744 -4.96 -10.10 21.74
C ARG A 744 -6.33 -10.63 22.19
N LEU A 745 -7.08 -9.86 22.98
CA LEU A 745 -8.44 -10.23 23.40
C LEU A 745 -9.45 -10.22 22.23
N ASN A 746 -9.29 -9.33 21.26
CA ASN A 746 -10.14 -9.29 20.06
C ASN A 746 -9.96 -10.54 19.19
N ALA A 747 -8.77 -11.15 19.19
CA ALA A 747 -8.56 -12.41 18.47
C ALA A 747 -9.47 -13.54 18.98
N PHE A 748 -9.69 -13.61 20.29
CA PHE A 748 -10.63 -14.57 20.89
C PHE A 748 -12.10 -14.32 20.50
N SER A 749 -12.44 -13.16 19.92
CA SER A 749 -13.79 -12.89 19.42
C SER A 749 -14.11 -13.70 18.15
N PHE A 750 -13.11 -14.07 17.34
CA PHE A 750 -13.29 -14.81 16.08
C PHE A 750 -12.45 -16.09 15.98
N ALA A 751 -11.64 -16.41 16.98
CA ALA A 751 -10.92 -17.67 17.09
C ALA A 751 -11.26 -18.37 18.42
N ASP A 752 -11.77 -19.60 18.33
CA ASP A 752 -11.94 -20.50 19.47
C ASP A 752 -10.61 -21.22 19.79
N CYS A 753 -9.64 -20.47 20.30
CA CYS A 753 -8.28 -20.95 20.63
C CYS A 753 -8.00 -20.87 22.14
N ASP A 754 -6.99 -21.59 22.61
CA ASP A 754 -6.55 -21.59 24.01
C ASP A 754 -5.51 -20.48 24.29
N TYR A 755 -4.81 -20.00 23.27
CA TYR A 755 -3.87 -18.88 23.41
C TYR A 755 -3.75 -18.06 22.11
N VAL A 756 -3.35 -16.79 22.27
CA VAL A 756 -3.07 -15.86 21.17
C VAL A 756 -1.64 -15.36 21.34
N THR A 757 -0.78 -15.65 20.37
CA THR A 757 0.67 -15.39 20.42
C THR A 757 1.12 -14.49 19.27
N GLN A 758 2.30 -13.91 19.44
CA GLN A 758 3.12 -13.38 18.36
C GLN A 758 4.18 -14.41 17.97
N LEU A 759 4.38 -14.66 16.68
CA LEU A 759 5.38 -15.64 16.18
C LEU A 759 6.62 -15.00 15.54
N VAL A 760 6.56 -13.70 15.29
CA VAL A 760 7.58 -12.94 14.57
C VAL A 760 7.55 -11.51 15.06
N ASP A 761 8.71 -10.86 15.09
CA ASP A 761 8.79 -9.46 15.44
C ASP A 761 8.43 -8.56 14.26
N ALA A 762 7.85 -7.40 14.53
CA ALA A 762 7.41 -6.48 13.47
C ALA A 762 8.55 -6.03 12.54
N ALA A 763 9.79 -5.99 13.04
CA ALA A 763 10.96 -5.61 12.26
C ALA A 763 11.37 -6.69 11.23
N ASP A 764 11.08 -7.96 11.54
CA ASP A 764 11.46 -9.11 10.72
C ASP A 764 10.29 -9.64 9.89
N TRP A 765 9.06 -9.16 10.15
CA TRP A 765 7.87 -9.61 9.43
C TRP A 765 7.91 -9.27 7.94
N GLN A 766 7.68 -10.29 7.11
CA GLN A 766 7.49 -10.18 5.67
C GLN A 766 6.23 -10.93 5.24
N LEU A 767 5.46 -10.31 4.34
CA LEU A 767 4.24 -10.88 3.78
C LEU A 767 4.53 -12.24 3.11
N GLY A 768 3.79 -13.27 3.51
CA GLY A 768 3.89 -14.62 2.94
C GLY A 768 5.06 -15.47 3.46
N GLU A 769 5.98 -14.91 4.25
CA GLU A 769 7.07 -15.66 4.89
C GLU A 769 6.73 -16.09 6.32
N HIS A 770 5.94 -15.28 7.03
CA HIS A 770 5.56 -15.54 8.42
C HIS A 770 4.03 -15.62 8.59
N PRO A 771 3.53 -16.63 9.33
CA PRO A 771 2.10 -16.76 9.60
C PRO A 771 1.62 -15.60 10.49
N VAL A 772 0.68 -14.82 9.97
CA VAL A 772 -0.01 -13.75 10.69
C VAL A 772 -1.50 -13.84 10.40
N HIS A 773 -2.28 -13.73 11.47
CA HIS A 773 -3.70 -14.05 11.46
C HIS A 773 -3.98 -15.46 10.96
N GLU A 774 -3.27 -16.43 11.53
CA GLU A 774 -3.42 -17.85 11.21
C GLU A 774 -3.49 -18.69 12.50
N TYR A 775 -4.11 -19.86 12.42
CA TYR A 775 -4.00 -20.85 13.49
C TYR A 775 -2.57 -21.38 13.56
N THR A 776 -2.11 -21.64 14.78
CA THR A 776 -0.75 -22.11 15.05
C THR A 776 -0.76 -23.21 16.10
N GLU A 777 0.22 -24.10 16.01
CA GLU A 777 0.53 -25.11 17.01
C GLU A 777 1.82 -24.77 17.77
N THR A 778 2.29 -23.53 17.64
CA THR A 778 3.51 -23.02 18.28
C THR A 778 3.16 -21.81 19.12
N CYS A 779 3.60 -21.79 20.37
CA CYS A 779 3.66 -20.59 21.19
C CYS A 779 4.97 -19.89 20.88
N GLY A 780 4.92 -18.60 20.54
CA GLY A 780 6.14 -17.79 20.48
C GLY A 780 6.60 -17.45 21.90
N VAL A 781 7.08 -16.23 22.08
CA VAL A 781 7.50 -15.73 23.39
C VAL A 781 6.27 -15.71 24.35
N PRO A 782 6.31 -16.39 25.51
CA PRO A 782 5.19 -16.44 26.45
C PRO A 782 4.74 -15.05 26.93
N GLU A 783 5.69 -14.13 27.11
CA GLU A 783 5.44 -12.73 27.48
C GLU A 783 4.77 -11.93 26.36
N HIS A 784 4.74 -12.44 25.13
CA HIS A 784 4.02 -11.86 23.98
C HIS A 784 2.73 -12.65 23.67
N THR A 785 2.26 -13.46 24.64
CA THR A 785 1.12 -14.36 24.50
C THR A 785 0.06 -14.06 25.58
N VAL A 786 -1.21 -14.16 25.19
CA VAL A 786 -2.35 -14.15 26.13
C VAL A 786 -3.02 -15.52 26.09
N PHE A 787 -3.17 -16.13 27.26
CA PHE A 787 -3.75 -17.46 27.45
C PHE A 787 -5.19 -17.37 27.97
N SER A 788 -6.09 -18.15 27.40
CA SER A 788 -7.46 -18.31 27.91
C SER A 788 -7.49 -19.37 29.02
N LEU A 789 -8.22 -19.07 30.09
CA LEU A 789 -8.44 -20.01 31.20
C LEU A 789 -9.76 -20.79 31.09
N ALA A 790 -10.44 -20.71 29.95
CA ALA A 790 -11.75 -21.32 29.77
C ALA A 790 -11.72 -22.86 29.72
N ARG A 791 -10.71 -23.45 29.05
CA ARG A 791 -10.52 -24.91 28.93
C ARG A 791 -9.39 -25.45 29.81
N GLN A 792 -8.37 -24.63 30.07
CA GLN A 792 -7.15 -25.03 30.76
C GLN A 792 -6.93 -24.15 32.01
N PRO A 793 -6.44 -24.72 33.12
CA PRO A 793 -6.07 -23.95 34.29
C PRO A 793 -4.81 -23.10 34.04
N ALA A 794 -4.58 -22.07 34.85
CA ALA A 794 -3.42 -21.19 34.72
C ALA A 794 -2.10 -21.92 34.97
N SER A 795 -2.12 -22.98 35.78
CA SER A 795 -0.97 -23.87 36.01
C SER A 795 -0.43 -24.54 34.76
N GLN A 796 -1.28 -24.81 33.75
CA GLN A 796 -0.88 -25.37 32.47
C GLN A 796 0.09 -24.43 31.72
N TRP A 797 -0.08 -23.12 31.91
CA TRP A 797 0.69 -22.08 31.23
C TRP A 797 1.92 -21.63 32.02
N TRP A 798 2.09 -22.12 33.26
CA TRP A 798 3.12 -21.64 34.18
C TRP A 798 4.54 -21.85 33.64
N ALA A 799 4.81 -22.96 32.96
CA ALA A 799 6.17 -23.35 32.55
C ALA A 799 6.40 -23.32 31.03
N VAL A 800 5.48 -22.74 30.26
CA VAL A 800 5.59 -22.65 28.80
C VAL A 800 6.87 -21.91 28.41
N GLN A 801 7.60 -22.47 27.44
CA GLN A 801 8.83 -21.89 26.90
C GLN A 801 8.60 -21.25 25.53
N ASP A 802 9.54 -20.38 25.15
CA ASP A 802 9.58 -19.81 23.80
C ASP A 802 9.71 -20.90 22.72
N GLY A 803 8.84 -20.84 21.71
CA GLY A 803 8.80 -21.79 20.61
C GLY A 803 8.19 -23.16 20.96
N GLU A 804 7.58 -23.31 22.14
CA GLU A 804 6.99 -24.58 22.56
C GLU A 804 5.79 -24.96 21.67
N GLU A 805 5.70 -26.24 21.30
CA GLU A 805 4.55 -26.77 20.55
C GLU A 805 3.33 -26.90 21.48
N LEU A 806 2.31 -26.08 21.25
CA LEU A 806 1.04 -26.08 21.97
C LEU A 806 -0.10 -26.14 20.95
N LEU A 807 -1.07 -27.04 21.15
CA LEU A 807 -2.22 -27.13 20.26
C LEU A 807 -3.22 -25.98 20.49
N ASP A 808 -4.08 -25.73 19.51
CA ASP A 808 -5.18 -24.75 19.58
C ASP A 808 -4.72 -23.28 19.79
N GLY A 809 -3.65 -22.85 19.11
CA GLY A 809 -3.16 -21.47 19.15
C GLY A 809 -3.64 -20.58 18.00
N TYR A 810 -3.53 -19.26 18.18
CA TYR A 810 -3.70 -18.27 17.12
C TYR A 810 -2.53 -17.29 17.06
N ALA A 811 -1.95 -17.12 15.87
CA ALA A 811 -0.89 -16.17 15.58
C ALA A 811 -1.50 -14.82 15.22
N ALA A 812 -1.41 -13.87 16.15
CA ALA A 812 -1.81 -12.49 15.90
C ALA A 812 -0.75 -11.73 15.11
N ASP A 813 -1.05 -10.47 14.79
CA ASP A 813 -0.11 -9.59 14.13
C ASP A 813 1.09 -9.24 15.04
N PRO A 814 2.25 -8.92 14.44
CA PRO A 814 3.49 -8.73 15.16
C PRO A 814 3.65 -7.32 15.74
N TYR A 815 2.60 -6.49 15.69
CA TYR A 815 2.64 -5.10 16.16
C TYR A 815 2.17 -5.02 17.62
N GLN A 816 2.38 -3.86 18.28
CA GLN A 816 2.17 -3.62 19.72
C GLN A 816 3.20 -4.25 20.67
N VAL A 817 4.20 -4.98 20.17
CA VAL A 817 5.33 -5.49 20.96
C VAL A 817 6.62 -4.98 20.33
N ASP A 818 7.39 -4.19 21.09
CA ASP A 818 8.60 -3.49 20.63
C ASP A 818 8.41 -2.68 19.32
N TRP A 819 7.14 -2.42 19.01
CA TRP A 819 6.65 -1.69 17.85
C TRP A 819 5.51 -0.76 18.27
N PRO A 820 5.85 0.39 18.87
CA PRO A 820 4.85 1.37 19.29
C PRO A 820 4.28 2.18 18.12
N VAL A 821 3.20 2.92 18.37
CA VAL A 821 2.40 3.62 17.35
C VAL A 821 3.24 4.60 16.52
N GLY A 822 4.15 5.33 17.15
CA GLY A 822 5.04 6.28 16.49
C GLY A 822 6.07 5.64 15.56
N ARG A 823 6.45 4.35 15.73
CA ARG A 823 7.31 3.66 14.75
C ARG A 823 6.68 3.60 13.36
N ARG A 824 5.35 3.71 13.24
CA ARG A 824 4.65 3.78 11.95
C ARG A 824 5.00 5.07 11.17
N PHE A 825 5.28 6.16 11.89
CA PHE A 825 5.59 7.48 11.34
C PHE A 825 7.07 7.86 11.45
N ALA A 826 7.84 7.10 12.23
CA ALA A 826 9.26 7.32 12.45
C ALA A 826 10.01 7.47 11.12
N VAL A 827 10.78 8.54 11.02
CA VAL A 827 11.77 8.71 9.96
C VAL A 827 12.88 7.71 10.27
N ALA A 828 13.11 6.74 9.37
CA ALA A 828 14.26 5.85 9.50
C ALA A 828 15.52 6.71 9.65
N PRO A 829 16.45 6.38 10.57
CA PRO A 829 17.71 7.11 10.71
C PRO A 829 18.56 6.88 9.46
N ASN A 830 18.24 7.62 8.40
CA ASN A 830 18.94 7.53 7.14
C ASN A 830 20.21 8.38 7.28
N GLN A 831 21.37 7.73 7.27
CA GLN A 831 22.68 8.39 7.32
C GLN A 831 22.91 9.31 6.10
N ASP A 832 22.02 9.26 5.10
CA ASP A 832 22.03 10.07 3.88
C ASP A 832 20.91 11.15 3.79
N ALA A 833 20.06 11.34 4.80
CA ALA A 833 19.10 12.45 4.86
C ALA A 833 19.74 13.76 5.39
N GLY A 834 21.03 13.99 5.11
CA GLY A 834 21.87 15.06 5.65
C GLY A 834 21.52 16.50 5.25
N GLY A 835 20.24 16.83 5.03
CA GLY A 835 19.76 18.20 4.89
C GLY A 835 19.13 18.70 6.18
N ALA A 836 19.36 19.97 6.51
CA ALA A 836 18.65 20.63 7.61
C ALA A 836 17.12 20.62 7.33
N PRO A 837 16.27 20.60 8.39
CA PRO A 837 14.83 20.78 8.24
C PRO A 837 14.51 22.03 7.40
N ARG A 838 13.56 21.92 6.47
CA ARG A 838 13.19 22.98 5.50
C ARG A 838 11.83 23.59 5.76
N LEU A 839 10.95 22.86 6.45
CA LEU A 839 9.58 23.27 6.73
C LEU A 839 9.16 22.80 8.12
N THR A 840 8.63 23.70 8.94
CA THR A 840 7.90 23.35 10.16
C THR A 840 6.41 23.36 9.82
N VAL A 841 5.75 22.22 10.00
CA VAL A 841 4.29 22.08 9.93
C VAL A 841 3.75 22.12 11.34
N VAL A 842 2.99 23.17 11.66
CA VAL A 842 2.32 23.33 12.96
C VAL A 842 0.97 22.62 12.91
N VAL A 843 0.75 21.70 13.85
CA VAL A 843 -0.48 20.92 13.95
C VAL A 843 -1.15 21.21 15.30
N PRO A 844 -2.23 22.02 15.34
CA PRO A 844 -2.95 22.34 16.57
C PRO A 844 -3.85 21.17 16.99
N VAL A 845 -3.62 20.60 18.17
CA VAL A 845 -4.34 19.42 18.67
C VAL A 845 -5.24 19.79 19.84
N PHE A 846 -6.49 19.30 19.85
CA PHE A 846 -7.40 19.41 20.99
C PHE A 846 -8.49 18.33 20.89
N ASP A 847 -8.41 17.31 21.74
CA ASP A 847 -9.37 16.18 21.82
C ASP A 847 -9.68 15.52 20.46
N ASN A 848 -8.68 15.44 19.58
CA ASN A 848 -8.82 14.98 18.20
C ASN A 848 -7.61 14.14 17.71
N GLY A 849 -6.88 13.50 18.62
CA GLY A 849 -5.71 12.67 18.33
C GLY A 849 -5.98 11.52 17.35
N ARG A 850 -7.22 11.00 17.31
CA ARG A 850 -7.62 9.99 16.31
C ARG A 850 -7.47 10.50 14.88
N TYR A 851 -7.90 11.73 14.60
CA TYR A 851 -7.76 12.32 13.27
C TYR A 851 -6.28 12.63 12.97
N LEU A 852 -5.51 13.06 13.98
CA LEU A 852 -4.07 13.24 13.84
C LEU A 852 -3.39 11.97 13.27
N LEU A 853 -3.72 10.79 13.81
CA LEU A 853 -3.14 9.52 13.36
C LEU A 853 -3.66 9.01 12.01
N SER A 854 -4.95 9.22 11.72
CA SER A 854 -5.63 8.60 10.58
C SER A 854 -5.72 9.51 9.34
N VAL A 855 -5.61 10.83 9.53
CA VAL A 855 -5.87 11.84 8.50
C VAL A 855 -4.62 12.69 8.24
N SER A 856 -4.24 13.55 9.18
CA SER A 856 -3.21 14.57 8.91
C SER A 856 -1.79 13.99 8.81
N LEU A 857 -1.32 13.16 9.75
CA LEU A 857 0.03 12.56 9.69
C LEU A 857 0.23 11.64 8.48
N PRO A 858 -0.72 10.76 8.11
CA PRO A 858 -0.64 10.02 6.86
C PRO A 858 -0.54 10.92 5.63
N SER A 859 -1.23 12.08 5.61
CA SER A 859 -1.10 13.05 4.53
C SER A 859 0.29 13.70 4.48
N LEU A 860 0.89 14.03 5.63
CA LEU A 860 2.24 14.58 5.69
C LEU A 860 3.30 13.56 5.25
N ARG A 861 3.18 12.30 5.66
CA ARG A 861 4.13 11.24 5.28
C ARG A 861 4.15 10.92 3.79
N ARG A 862 3.10 11.29 3.03
CA ARG A 862 3.05 11.16 1.56
C ARG A 862 3.99 12.13 0.83
N HIS A 863 4.69 13.01 1.53
CA HIS A 863 5.63 13.96 0.94
C HIS A 863 7.03 13.38 0.85
N ARG A 864 7.71 13.63 -0.28
CA ARG A 864 9.12 13.25 -0.45
C ARG A 864 9.99 13.92 0.62
N MET A 865 9.64 15.14 1.00
CA MET A 865 10.35 15.91 2.01
C MET A 865 9.98 15.57 3.46
N TRP A 866 9.18 14.52 3.75
CA TRP A 866 8.87 14.10 5.13
C TRP A 866 10.10 14.03 6.05
N PRO A 867 11.27 13.49 5.63
CA PRO A 867 12.49 13.52 6.45
C PRO A 867 13.09 14.91 6.71
N GLN A 868 12.67 15.94 5.95
CA GLN A 868 13.08 17.34 6.07
C GLN A 868 11.97 18.23 6.65
N MET A 869 10.85 17.64 7.09
CA MET A 869 9.78 18.34 7.79
C MET A 869 9.97 18.22 9.29
N GLU A 870 9.88 19.33 10.01
CA GLU A 870 9.59 19.35 11.44
C GLU A 870 8.07 19.41 11.61
N VAL A 871 7.50 18.57 12.46
CA VAL A 871 6.09 18.66 12.85
C VAL A 871 6.02 19.15 14.29
N ALA A 872 5.43 20.33 14.49
CA ALA A 872 5.19 20.90 15.81
C ALA A 872 3.75 20.58 16.24
N LEU A 873 3.58 19.52 17.02
CA LEU A 873 2.31 19.23 17.68
C LEU A 873 2.12 20.20 18.82
N VAL A 874 1.05 20.99 18.78
CA VAL A 874 0.72 21.94 19.85
C VAL A 874 -0.65 21.56 20.41
N ASP A 875 -0.63 20.80 21.49
CA ASP A 875 -1.81 20.36 22.24
C ASP A 875 -2.33 21.51 23.09
N ASP A 876 -3.53 22.00 22.76
CA ASP A 876 -4.19 23.14 23.37
C ASP A 876 -4.77 22.84 24.77
N GLY A 877 -4.37 21.74 25.39
CA GLY A 877 -4.84 21.28 26.70
C GLY A 877 -5.97 20.27 26.59
N SER A 878 -5.75 19.24 25.77
CA SER A 878 -6.66 18.11 25.58
C SER A 878 -7.00 17.44 26.91
N SER A 879 -8.27 17.12 27.06
CA SER A 879 -8.84 16.38 28.20
C SER A 879 -9.05 14.90 27.89
N ASP A 880 -9.07 14.54 26.61
CA ASP A 880 -9.15 13.17 26.12
C ASP A 880 -7.82 12.42 26.36
N PRO A 881 -7.82 11.37 27.20
CA PRO A 881 -6.60 10.61 27.49
C PRO A 881 -5.97 9.99 26.23
N GLU A 882 -6.79 9.57 25.27
CA GLU A 882 -6.30 8.97 24.01
C GLU A 882 -5.51 10.01 23.20
N THR A 883 -6.04 11.23 23.04
CA THR A 883 -5.34 12.32 22.36
C THR A 883 -4.01 12.67 23.02
N VAL A 884 -4.00 12.76 24.35
CA VAL A 884 -2.78 13.05 25.11
C VAL A 884 -1.72 11.98 24.87
N GLU A 885 -2.11 10.72 24.96
CA GLU A 885 -1.21 9.58 24.78
C GLU A 885 -0.65 9.50 23.35
N ILE A 886 -1.51 9.72 22.35
CA ILE A 886 -1.10 9.77 20.94
C ILE A 886 -0.02 10.83 20.73
N CYS A 887 -0.24 12.05 21.22
CA CYS A 887 0.72 13.14 21.10
C CYS A 887 2.06 12.80 21.77
N GLU A 888 2.02 12.25 22.98
CA GLU A 888 3.21 11.87 23.74
C GLU A 888 3.99 10.72 23.09
N SER A 889 3.30 9.71 22.56
CA SER A 889 3.92 8.61 21.82
C SER A 889 4.62 9.12 20.55
N LEU A 890 3.91 9.93 19.75
CA LEU A 890 4.47 10.49 18.52
C LEU A 890 5.74 11.30 18.77
N ALA A 891 5.73 12.17 19.78
CA ALA A 891 6.90 12.99 20.13
C ALA A 891 8.07 12.18 20.71
N ARG A 892 7.78 11.08 21.40
CA ARG A 892 8.81 10.18 21.95
C ARG A 892 9.50 9.36 20.87
N GLU A 893 8.77 8.98 19.82
CA GLU A 893 9.17 7.95 18.88
C GLU A 893 9.52 8.48 17.48
N CYS A 894 9.04 9.66 17.11
CA CYS A 894 9.33 10.30 15.82
C CYS A 894 10.31 11.46 16.03
N SER A 895 11.52 11.32 15.51
CA SER A 895 12.60 12.33 15.68
C SER A 895 12.28 13.70 15.05
N ASN A 896 11.36 13.74 14.09
CA ASN A 896 10.94 14.94 13.39
C ASN A 896 9.64 15.54 13.96
N ILE A 897 9.10 14.97 15.04
CA ILE A 897 7.89 15.46 15.71
C ILE A 897 8.28 16.03 17.08
N SER A 898 7.83 17.24 17.37
CA SER A 898 7.95 17.87 18.69
C SER A 898 6.56 18.10 19.27
N LEU A 899 6.48 18.14 20.61
CA LEU A 899 5.23 18.35 21.33
C LEU A 899 5.35 19.52 22.31
N HIS A 900 4.39 20.43 22.23
CA HIS A 900 4.11 21.44 23.24
C HIS A 900 2.69 21.22 23.77
N ARG A 901 2.51 21.15 25.09
CA ARG A 901 1.21 20.97 25.73
C ARG A 901 0.89 22.14 26.63
N PHE A 902 -0.35 22.63 26.54
CA PHE A 902 -0.92 23.56 27.51
C PHE A 902 -1.60 22.78 28.64
N ASP A 903 -1.41 23.21 29.88
CA ASP A 903 -2.00 22.54 31.06
C ASP A 903 -3.23 23.29 31.62
N ASP A 904 -3.61 24.42 31.02
CA ASP A 904 -4.72 25.29 31.47
C ASP A 904 -6.05 25.03 30.75
N GLY A 905 -6.11 23.94 29.97
CA GLY A 905 -7.28 23.52 29.19
C GLY A 905 -7.45 24.29 27.87
N GLY A 906 -8.37 23.82 27.04
CA GLY A 906 -8.65 24.36 25.69
C GLY A 906 -8.87 25.86 25.65
N SER A 907 -8.15 26.57 24.77
CA SER A 907 -8.35 28.01 24.52
C SER A 907 -9.66 28.32 23.80
N GLY A 908 -10.32 27.29 23.28
CA GLY A 908 -11.57 27.40 22.53
C GLY A 908 -11.39 27.79 21.07
N SER A 909 -10.17 27.81 20.54
CA SER A 909 -9.82 28.09 19.14
C SER A 909 -8.49 27.43 18.74
N ALA A 910 -8.22 27.23 17.45
CA ALA A 910 -6.91 26.78 16.99
C ALA A 910 -5.84 27.91 16.97
N SER A 911 -6.22 29.16 17.29
CA SER A 911 -5.33 30.31 17.24
C SER A 911 -4.14 30.23 18.18
N ARG A 912 -4.37 29.96 19.48
CA ARG A 912 -3.31 29.85 20.51
C ARG A 912 -2.26 28.79 20.11
N PRO A 913 -2.64 27.54 19.77
CA PRO A 913 -1.65 26.54 19.38
C PRO A 913 -0.94 26.88 18.07
N ARG A 914 -1.62 27.47 17.07
CA ARG A 914 -0.97 27.91 15.82
C ARG A 914 0.07 29.01 16.05
N ASN A 915 -0.26 30.03 16.86
CA ASN A 915 0.68 31.10 17.23
C ASN A 915 1.90 30.55 17.95
N GLN A 916 1.68 29.69 18.93
CA GLN A 916 2.77 29.06 19.69
C GLN A 916 3.69 28.24 18.79
N GLY A 917 3.12 27.41 17.91
CA GLY A 917 3.90 26.61 16.96
C GLY A 917 4.67 27.46 15.96
N ALA A 918 4.06 28.51 15.39
CA ALA A 918 4.72 29.38 14.42
C ALA A 918 5.92 30.14 15.03
N ARG A 919 5.82 30.53 16.31
CA ARG A 919 6.93 31.16 17.05
C ARG A 919 8.02 30.17 17.45
N ALA A 920 7.64 28.92 17.74
CA ALA A 920 8.57 27.86 18.11
C ALA A 920 9.28 27.21 16.91
N ALA A 921 8.78 27.42 15.69
CA ALA A 921 9.31 26.86 14.45
C ALA A 921 10.80 27.17 14.26
N THR A 922 11.58 26.15 13.91
CA THR A 922 13.04 26.29 13.76
C THR A 922 13.48 26.55 12.31
N THR A 923 12.61 26.30 11.33
CA THR A 923 12.90 26.44 9.90
C THR A 923 12.54 27.81 9.34
N ASP A 924 13.03 28.14 8.15
CA ASP A 924 12.69 29.39 7.47
C ASP A 924 11.26 29.43 6.93
N LEU A 925 10.65 28.26 6.69
CA LEU A 925 9.27 28.15 6.23
C LEU A 925 8.37 27.51 7.29
N VAL A 926 7.15 28.02 7.41
CA VAL A 926 6.10 27.53 8.31
C VAL A 926 4.85 27.19 7.49
N ALA A 927 4.20 26.09 7.81
CA ALA A 927 2.88 25.71 7.34
C ALA A 927 1.98 25.30 8.52
N PHE A 928 0.68 25.23 8.29
CA PHE A 928 -0.30 24.76 9.26
C PHE A 928 -1.11 23.61 8.67
N LEU A 929 -1.45 22.62 9.49
CA LEU A 929 -2.38 21.56 9.11
C LEU A 929 -3.18 21.12 10.33
N ASP A 930 -4.50 21.20 10.24
CA ASP A 930 -5.36 20.72 11.32
C ASP A 930 -5.39 19.17 11.34
N PRO A 931 -5.52 18.51 12.53
CA PRO A 931 -5.51 17.05 12.66
C PRO A 931 -6.48 16.31 11.75
N ASP A 932 -7.56 16.98 11.39
CA ASP A 932 -8.66 16.45 10.62
C ASP A 932 -8.72 16.93 9.18
N ASN A 933 -7.66 17.55 8.67
CA ASN A 933 -7.54 17.92 7.27
C ASN A 933 -6.37 17.18 6.64
N GLU A 934 -6.41 17.08 5.31
CA GLU A 934 -5.34 16.47 4.55
C GLU A 934 -4.77 17.47 3.56
N ILE A 935 -3.46 17.44 3.38
CA ILE A 935 -2.82 18.11 2.26
C ILE A 935 -2.68 17.10 1.11
N SER A 936 -2.95 17.54 -0.12
CA SER A 936 -2.83 16.72 -1.33
C SER A 936 -1.44 16.06 -1.42
N PRO A 937 -1.31 14.84 -1.99
CA PRO A 937 -0.02 14.19 -2.17
C PRO A 937 1.04 15.11 -2.79
N GLY A 938 2.19 15.27 -2.13
CA GLY A 938 3.27 16.16 -2.59
C GLY A 938 2.92 17.66 -2.57
N GLY A 939 1.84 18.06 -1.91
CA GLY A 939 1.38 19.45 -1.85
C GLY A 939 2.40 20.39 -1.24
N TYR A 940 2.96 20.04 -0.08
CA TYR A 940 4.02 20.85 0.55
C TYR A 940 5.35 20.78 -0.21
N ASP A 941 5.68 19.62 -0.82
CA ASP A 941 6.87 19.50 -1.69
C ASP A 941 6.78 20.58 -2.78
N ARG A 942 5.62 20.67 -3.44
CA ARG A 942 5.39 21.62 -4.52
C ARG A 942 5.39 23.07 -4.06
N LEU A 943 4.83 23.35 -2.88
CA LEU A 943 4.78 24.71 -2.32
C LEU A 943 6.19 25.20 -1.96
N VAL A 944 7.01 24.36 -1.33
CA VAL A 944 8.41 24.68 -0.98
C VAL A 944 9.27 24.84 -2.24
N GLU A 945 9.17 23.92 -3.20
CA GLU A 945 9.87 24.05 -4.50
C GLU A 945 9.50 25.35 -5.22
N THR A 946 8.21 25.69 -5.25
CA THR A 946 7.74 26.95 -5.88
C THR A 946 8.30 28.17 -5.16
N TYR A 947 8.35 28.17 -3.83
CA TYR A 947 8.95 29.25 -3.04
C TYR A 947 10.44 29.42 -3.39
N GLU A 948 11.21 28.34 -3.42
CA GLU A 948 12.64 28.37 -3.70
C GLU A 948 12.94 28.77 -5.14
N GLU A 949 12.23 28.23 -6.13
CA GLU A 949 12.37 28.60 -7.54
C GLU A 949 12.12 30.10 -7.76
N LEU A 950 11.05 30.64 -7.16
CA LEU A 950 10.70 32.05 -7.28
C LEU A 950 11.75 32.95 -6.60
N ASN A 951 12.23 32.57 -5.42
CA ASN A 951 13.23 33.36 -4.71
C ASN A 951 14.62 33.29 -5.36
N ALA A 952 15.01 32.14 -5.91
CA ALA A 952 16.21 32.01 -6.74
C ALA A 952 16.14 32.89 -8.01
N SER A 953 14.94 33.10 -8.55
CA SER A 953 14.70 34.00 -9.70
C SER A 953 14.64 35.50 -9.33
N GLY A 954 14.77 35.85 -8.04
CA GLY A 954 14.72 37.23 -7.57
C GLY A 954 13.31 37.79 -7.35
N SER A 955 12.29 36.92 -7.23
CA SER A 955 10.92 37.35 -6.99
C SER A 955 10.62 37.74 -5.53
N SER A 956 11.50 37.41 -4.57
CA SER A 956 11.39 37.78 -3.14
C SER A 956 9.99 37.53 -2.54
N VAL A 957 9.42 36.36 -2.80
CA VAL A 957 8.11 35.94 -2.28
C VAL A 957 8.23 35.49 -0.82
N GLN A 958 7.27 35.85 0.02
CA GLN A 958 7.19 35.46 1.44
C GLN A 958 6.03 34.49 1.72
N PHE A 959 5.18 34.25 0.72
CA PHE A 959 4.03 33.34 0.84
C PHE A 959 3.80 32.66 -0.50
N VAL A 960 3.58 31.35 -0.48
CA VAL A 960 3.08 30.59 -1.63
C VAL A 960 1.85 29.82 -1.18
N GLY A 961 0.71 30.09 -1.83
CA GLY A 961 -0.58 29.49 -1.50
C GLY A 961 -1.12 28.59 -2.62
N GLY A 962 -1.68 27.46 -2.23
CA GLY A 962 -2.53 26.62 -3.05
C GLY A 962 -3.99 27.05 -2.95
N TYR A 963 -4.88 26.06 -2.89
CA TYR A 963 -6.32 26.23 -2.73
C TYR A 963 -6.89 25.18 -1.77
N GLN A 964 -8.19 25.19 -1.52
CA GLN A 964 -8.83 24.14 -0.72
C GLN A 964 -10.01 23.54 -1.45
N VAL A 965 -10.24 22.26 -1.20
CA VAL A 965 -11.42 21.51 -1.59
C VAL A 965 -12.22 21.29 -0.33
N LYS A 966 -13.34 22.01 -0.21
CA LYS A 966 -14.30 21.73 0.85
C LYS A 966 -14.98 20.41 0.51
N VAL A 967 -14.70 19.40 1.32
CA VAL A 967 -15.33 18.09 1.25
C VAL A 967 -16.54 18.11 2.18
N ASP A 968 -17.69 17.94 1.57
CA ASP A 968 -18.96 17.70 2.21
C ASP A 968 -19.63 16.59 1.40
N GLU A 969 -20.94 16.55 1.34
CA GLU A 969 -21.62 15.81 0.29
C GLU A 969 -21.09 16.16 -1.13
N ARG A 970 -20.74 17.44 -1.38
CA ARG A 970 -20.09 17.90 -2.64
C ARG A 970 -18.69 18.36 -2.31
N SER A 971 -17.71 17.85 -3.04
CA SER A 971 -16.41 18.50 -3.14
C SER A 971 -16.56 19.83 -3.87
N GLN A 972 -16.16 20.94 -3.24
CA GLN A 972 -16.17 22.27 -3.84
C GLN A 972 -14.77 22.89 -3.76
N VAL A 973 -14.23 23.24 -4.93
CA VAL A 973 -12.96 23.98 -5.02
C VAL A 973 -13.20 25.43 -4.59
N MET A 974 -12.44 25.89 -3.61
CA MET A 974 -12.51 27.24 -3.05
C MET A 974 -11.11 27.85 -2.98
N GLY A 975 -11.01 29.18 -3.10
CA GLY A 975 -9.75 29.89 -2.92
C GLY A 975 -8.67 29.61 -3.98
N ARG A 976 -9.03 29.12 -5.18
CA ARG A 976 -8.09 28.93 -6.29
C ARG A 976 -7.82 30.24 -7.02
N HIS A 977 -6.66 30.85 -6.75
CA HIS A 977 -6.27 32.17 -7.26
C HIS A 977 -5.36 32.14 -8.50
N ALA A 978 -4.94 30.95 -8.95
CA ALA A 978 -4.06 30.77 -10.10
C ALA A 978 -4.45 29.59 -10.99
N LYS A 979 -3.98 29.64 -12.24
CA LYS A 979 -3.80 28.49 -13.14
C LYS A 979 -2.30 28.40 -13.42
N GLY A 980 -1.65 27.29 -13.07
CA GLY A 980 -0.20 27.22 -12.91
C GLY A 980 0.30 28.06 -11.73
N VAL A 981 1.57 28.47 -11.79
CA VAL A 981 2.20 29.36 -10.80
C VAL A 981 2.01 30.82 -11.23
N ARG A 982 1.54 31.68 -10.32
CA ARG A 982 1.34 33.11 -10.57
C ARG A 982 1.85 33.96 -9.41
N VAL A 983 2.67 34.97 -9.73
CA VAL A 983 3.07 36.05 -8.83
C VAL A 983 2.34 37.33 -9.27
N PRO A 984 1.31 37.78 -8.54
CA PRO A 984 0.60 39.02 -8.87
C PRO A 984 1.52 40.24 -8.72
N GLU A 985 1.41 41.22 -9.64
CA GLU A 985 2.17 42.47 -9.54
C GLU A 985 1.73 43.32 -8.34
N ASP A 986 0.41 43.42 -8.12
CA ASP A 986 -0.20 44.10 -6.97
C ASP A 986 -1.45 43.32 -6.52
N ILE A 987 -1.23 42.39 -5.59
CA ILE A 987 -2.31 41.55 -5.04
C ILE A 987 -3.32 42.36 -4.20
N ARG A 988 -2.86 43.46 -3.58
CA ARG A 988 -3.70 44.33 -2.74
C ARG A 988 -4.71 45.07 -3.61
N ALA A 989 -4.29 45.50 -4.79
CA ALA A 989 -5.18 46.06 -5.79
C ALA A 989 -6.15 45.03 -6.39
N GLU A 990 -5.67 43.81 -6.69
CA GLU A 990 -6.49 42.76 -7.29
C GLU A 990 -7.61 42.28 -6.36
N PHE A 991 -7.33 42.16 -5.07
CA PHE A 991 -8.30 41.72 -4.06
C PHE A 991 -8.97 42.93 -3.41
N PHE A 992 -8.29 43.59 -2.47
CA PHE A 992 -8.95 44.46 -1.51
C PHE A 992 -9.34 45.83 -2.07
N HIS A 993 -8.53 46.47 -2.91
CA HIS A 993 -8.87 47.81 -3.43
C HIS A 993 -10.04 47.78 -4.43
N ARG A 994 -10.35 46.60 -4.99
CA ARG A 994 -11.53 46.32 -5.81
C ARG A 994 -12.74 45.80 -5.00
N GLY A 995 -12.66 45.84 -3.67
CA GLY A 995 -13.73 45.38 -2.78
C GLY A 995 -13.85 43.88 -2.63
N ARG A 996 -12.86 43.11 -3.09
CA ARG A 996 -12.87 41.66 -2.96
C ARG A 996 -12.13 41.25 -1.68
N PHE A 997 -12.76 40.37 -0.92
CA PHE A 997 -12.21 39.80 0.30
C PHE A 997 -12.23 38.27 0.16
N PRO A 998 -11.33 37.71 -0.67
CA PRO A 998 -11.37 36.29 -1.00
C PRO A 998 -10.87 35.43 0.15
N LEU A 999 -11.29 34.17 0.15
CA LEU A 999 -10.68 33.13 0.96
C LEU A 999 -9.24 32.90 0.50
N ILE A 1000 -8.30 32.94 1.45
CA ILE A 1000 -6.90 32.54 1.25
C ILE A 1000 -6.71 31.24 2.01
N SER A 1001 -6.32 30.15 1.33
CA SER A 1001 -6.09 28.88 2.02
C SER A 1001 -4.77 28.97 2.79
N THR A 1002 -4.86 29.02 4.12
CA THR A 1002 -3.72 29.21 5.01
C THR A 1002 -3.02 27.90 5.37
N GLN A 1003 -3.71 26.76 5.22
CA GLN A 1003 -3.16 25.43 5.47
C GLN A 1003 -2.50 24.82 4.22
N ALA A 1004 -3.08 25.02 3.03
CA ALA A 1004 -2.40 24.71 1.76
C ALA A 1004 -1.44 25.83 1.36
N ALA A 1005 -0.54 26.21 2.27
CA ALA A 1005 0.43 27.27 2.03
C ALA A 1005 1.75 27.02 2.78
N VAL A 1006 2.82 27.62 2.27
CA VAL A 1006 4.07 27.80 2.99
C VAL A 1006 4.36 29.28 3.13
N MET A 1007 4.79 29.68 4.32
CA MET A 1007 4.96 31.07 4.71
C MET A 1007 6.37 31.28 5.26
N ASP A 1008 7.02 32.37 4.86
CA ASP A 1008 8.29 32.76 5.44
C ASP A 1008 8.11 33.08 6.93
N ARG A 1009 8.95 32.47 7.78
CA ARG A 1009 8.88 32.60 9.24
C ARG A 1009 8.99 34.06 9.71
N THR A 1010 9.64 34.94 8.93
CA THR A 1010 9.73 36.38 9.22
C THR A 1010 8.37 37.08 9.31
N LEU A 1011 7.33 36.53 8.66
CA LEU A 1011 5.96 37.03 8.81
C LEU A 1011 5.45 36.94 10.26
N PHE A 1012 5.93 35.97 11.03
CA PHE A 1012 5.56 35.79 12.44
C PHE A 1012 6.57 36.50 13.35
N THR A 1013 7.87 36.30 13.13
CA THR A 1013 8.91 36.77 14.07
C THR A 1013 9.26 38.25 13.92
N GLU A 1014 9.15 38.82 12.71
CA GLU A 1014 9.53 40.21 12.43
C GLU A 1014 8.32 41.10 12.15
N ARG A 1015 7.31 40.56 11.44
CA ARG A 1015 6.09 41.31 11.09
C ARG A 1015 4.97 41.17 12.13
N GLY A 1016 5.11 40.25 13.09
CA GLY A 1016 4.16 40.10 14.21
C GLY A 1016 2.76 39.66 13.78
N LEU A 1017 2.66 38.83 12.72
CA LEU A 1017 1.39 38.21 12.35
C LEU A 1017 1.06 37.10 13.33
N ASP A 1018 -0.13 37.18 13.92
CA ASP A 1018 -0.68 36.20 14.84
C ASP A 1018 -2.16 35.95 14.48
N PHE A 1019 -2.62 34.71 14.66
CA PHE A 1019 -4.03 34.39 14.69
C PHE A 1019 -4.70 35.05 15.91
N VAL A 1020 -5.94 35.50 15.74
CA VAL A 1020 -6.71 36.12 16.83
C VAL A 1020 -7.12 35.05 17.84
N GLU A 1021 -6.52 35.08 19.04
CA GLU A 1021 -6.78 34.10 20.10
C GLU A 1021 -8.25 34.15 20.58
N GLY A 1022 -8.86 32.97 20.76
CA GLY A 1022 -10.25 32.81 21.20
C GLY A 1022 -11.31 33.07 20.12
N ALA A 1023 -10.91 33.45 18.90
CA ALA A 1023 -11.81 33.63 17.77
C ALA A 1023 -12.09 32.29 17.04
N ILE A 1024 -13.23 32.23 16.35
CA ILE A 1024 -13.54 31.18 15.35
C ILE A 1024 -13.60 31.86 13.98
N GLY A 1025 -13.10 31.20 12.94
CA GLY A 1025 -13.00 31.79 11.59
C GLY A 1025 -11.82 32.75 11.47
N GLU A 1026 -10.85 32.60 12.37
CA GLU A 1026 -9.58 33.34 12.45
C GLU A 1026 -8.74 33.19 11.17
N ASP A 1027 -8.84 32.04 10.50
CA ASP A 1027 -8.11 31.69 9.29
C ASP A 1027 -8.38 32.66 8.14
N THR A 1028 -9.63 33.10 8.02
CA THR A 1028 -10.07 34.02 6.99
C THR A 1028 -9.44 35.40 7.16
N LEU A 1029 -9.42 35.92 8.39
CA LEU A 1029 -8.79 37.20 8.68
C LEU A 1029 -7.27 37.10 8.56
N PHE A 1030 -6.68 36.05 9.13
CA PHE A 1030 -5.25 35.80 9.06
C PHE A 1030 -4.75 35.71 7.62
N GLY A 1031 -5.48 35.01 6.75
CA GLY A 1031 -5.17 34.95 5.32
C GLY A 1031 -5.15 36.32 4.64
N TRP A 1032 -6.04 37.25 5.05
CA TRP A 1032 -6.00 38.63 4.55
C TRP A 1032 -4.80 39.39 5.08
N GLU A 1033 -4.49 39.27 6.37
CA GLU A 1033 -3.34 39.92 7.01
C GLU A 1033 -2.02 39.48 6.37
N VAL A 1034 -1.87 38.19 6.05
CA VAL A 1034 -0.71 37.66 5.32
C VAL A 1034 -0.54 38.35 3.97
N VAL A 1035 -1.60 38.40 3.14
CA VAL A 1035 -1.54 39.02 1.80
C VAL A 1035 -1.31 40.54 1.89
N LEU A 1036 -1.81 41.19 2.92
CA LEU A 1036 -1.63 42.63 3.14
C LEU A 1036 -0.25 43.00 3.68
N THR A 1037 0.40 42.09 4.40
CA THR A 1037 1.66 42.33 5.10
C THR A 1037 2.88 41.84 4.32
N ALA A 1038 2.74 40.73 3.59
CA ALA A 1038 3.80 40.20 2.74
C ALA A 1038 4.19 41.21 1.64
N ASP A 1039 5.48 41.27 1.35
CA ASP A 1039 6.05 42.12 0.29
C ASP A 1039 5.65 41.57 -1.09
N ARG A 1040 5.72 40.24 -1.27
CA ARG A 1040 5.19 39.53 -2.44
C ARG A 1040 4.64 38.16 -2.07
N VAL A 1041 3.61 37.76 -2.81
CA VAL A 1041 2.92 36.46 -2.65
C VAL A 1041 2.84 35.75 -4.00
N ALA A 1042 2.76 34.43 -3.97
CA ALA A 1042 2.51 33.60 -5.14
C ALA A 1042 1.35 32.63 -4.89
N PHE A 1043 0.70 32.21 -5.97
CA PHE A 1043 -0.35 31.20 -5.94
C PHE A 1043 -0.07 30.08 -6.95
N THR A 1044 -0.47 28.85 -6.62
CA THR A 1044 -0.33 27.66 -7.45
C THR A 1044 -1.64 26.87 -7.51
N ASP A 1045 -1.85 26.12 -8.57
CA ASP A 1045 -2.98 25.20 -8.73
C ASP A 1045 -2.64 23.72 -8.58
N ARG A 1046 -1.46 23.42 -8.03
CA ARG A 1046 -0.97 22.05 -7.84
C ARG A 1046 -0.86 21.59 -6.39
N ALA A 1047 -1.33 22.38 -5.44
CA ALA A 1047 -1.38 22.01 -4.02
C ALA A 1047 -2.76 22.38 -3.47
N HIS A 1048 -3.41 21.45 -2.78
CA HIS A 1048 -4.72 21.71 -2.19
C HIS A 1048 -4.94 21.03 -0.84
N LEU A 1049 -5.70 21.69 0.02
CA LEU A 1049 -6.19 21.15 1.29
C LEU A 1049 -7.53 20.43 1.06
N LEU A 1050 -7.71 19.23 1.58
CA LEU A 1050 -9.01 18.58 1.74
C LEU A 1050 -9.57 18.97 3.12
N TYR A 1051 -10.67 19.71 3.12
CA TYR A 1051 -11.34 20.21 4.32
C TYR A 1051 -12.69 19.52 4.52
N TYR A 1052 -12.77 18.60 5.49
CA TYR A 1052 -13.98 17.81 5.77
C TYR A 1052 -14.97 18.58 6.67
N SER A 1053 -15.98 19.18 6.06
CA SER A 1053 -16.85 20.19 6.69
C SER A 1053 -18.04 19.66 7.50
N GLY A 1054 -18.24 18.35 7.57
CA GLY A 1054 -19.40 17.68 8.17
C GLY A 1054 -19.23 17.15 9.60
N ARG A 1055 -18.26 17.63 10.39
CA ARG A 1055 -17.91 17.00 11.68
C ARG A 1055 -18.90 17.20 12.83
N ASP A 1056 -19.43 16.10 13.37
CA ASP A 1056 -20.03 16.07 14.71
C ASP A 1056 -18.99 16.45 15.77
N GLY A 1057 -19.24 17.52 16.53
CA GLY A 1057 -18.31 18.05 17.54
C GLY A 1057 -17.32 19.12 17.04
N SER A 1058 -17.39 19.55 15.77
CA SER A 1058 -16.68 20.79 15.39
C SER A 1058 -17.21 21.96 16.23
N VAL A 1059 -16.31 22.77 16.77
CA VAL A 1059 -16.65 24.01 17.53
C VAL A 1059 -17.57 24.94 16.70
N THR A 1060 -17.57 24.77 15.37
CA THR A 1060 -18.42 25.55 14.44
C THR A 1060 -19.86 25.05 14.28
N ASN A 1061 -20.18 23.84 14.78
CA ASN A 1061 -21.48 23.20 14.54
C ASN A 1061 -22.50 23.36 15.68
N VAL A 1062 -22.04 23.70 16.89
CA VAL A 1062 -22.92 24.12 17.99
C VAL A 1062 -23.16 25.63 17.87
N LEU A 1063 -24.34 26.00 17.38
CA LEU A 1063 -24.75 27.40 17.23
C LEU A 1063 -25.44 27.88 18.52
N ASP A 1064 -24.64 28.41 19.44
CA ASP A 1064 -25.08 28.94 20.74
C ASP A 1064 -24.47 30.33 21.03
N GLU A 1065 -24.66 30.84 22.24
CA GLU A 1065 -24.11 32.13 22.66
C GLU A 1065 -22.58 32.18 22.55
N SER A 1066 -21.89 31.08 22.87
CA SER A 1066 -20.43 30.98 22.81
C SER A 1066 -19.93 31.15 21.39
N PHE A 1067 -20.60 30.52 20.41
CA PHE A 1067 -20.28 30.66 18.99
C PHE A 1067 -20.29 32.13 18.54
N PHE A 1068 -21.35 32.89 18.86
CA PHE A 1068 -21.46 34.30 18.47
C PHE A 1068 -20.46 35.19 19.24
N ARG A 1069 -20.18 34.91 20.53
CA ARG A 1069 -19.17 35.63 21.31
C ARG A 1069 -17.77 35.49 20.70
N LYS A 1070 -17.39 34.29 20.27
CA LYS A 1070 -16.10 34.06 19.60
C LYS A 1070 -16.00 34.80 18.26
N HIS A 1071 -17.11 34.89 17.52
CA HIS A 1071 -17.17 35.72 16.32
C HIS A 1071 -17.10 37.22 16.63
N LEU A 1072 -17.66 37.70 17.73
CA LEU A 1072 -17.52 39.09 18.15
C LEU A 1072 -16.04 39.44 18.42
N ILE A 1073 -15.25 38.52 18.98
CA ILE A 1073 -13.79 38.68 19.14
C ILE A 1073 -13.13 38.84 17.76
N LEU A 1074 -13.46 37.97 16.79
CA LEU A 1074 -12.96 38.08 15.42
C LEU A 1074 -13.33 39.43 14.78
N GLU A 1075 -14.59 39.84 14.88
CA GLU A 1075 -15.10 41.05 14.25
C GLU A 1075 -14.47 42.33 14.83
N ARG A 1076 -14.17 42.35 16.14
CA ARG A 1076 -13.39 43.45 16.75
C ARG A 1076 -11.99 43.55 16.14
N ALA A 1077 -11.30 42.42 16.03
CA ALA A 1077 -9.97 42.38 15.41
C ALA A 1077 -10.04 42.75 13.92
N ARG A 1078 -11.01 42.22 13.18
CA ARG A 1078 -11.25 42.53 11.75
C ARG A 1078 -11.46 44.03 11.53
N VAL A 1079 -12.33 44.67 12.32
CA VAL A 1079 -12.58 46.11 12.23
C VAL A 1079 -11.31 46.92 12.49
N GLN A 1080 -10.53 46.54 13.50
CA GLN A 1080 -9.25 47.19 13.79
C GLN A 1080 -8.29 47.08 12.60
N ARG A 1081 -8.03 45.86 12.10
CA ARG A 1081 -7.12 45.62 10.97
C ARG A 1081 -7.56 46.31 9.70
N LEU A 1082 -8.85 46.24 9.37
CA LEU A 1082 -9.40 46.94 8.19
C LEU A 1082 -9.15 48.45 8.25
N ARG A 1083 -9.11 49.07 9.43
CA ARG A 1083 -8.75 50.48 9.57
C ARG A 1083 -7.25 50.71 9.42
N GLU A 1084 -6.43 49.89 10.05
CA GLU A 1084 -4.97 49.94 9.93
C GLU A 1084 -4.53 49.87 8.46
N TYR A 1085 -5.16 49.01 7.66
CA TYR A 1085 -4.87 48.86 6.22
C TYR A 1085 -5.65 49.83 5.30
N GLY A 1086 -6.48 50.73 5.84
CA GLY A 1086 -7.27 51.66 5.02
C GLY A 1086 -8.34 51.00 4.13
N LEU A 1087 -8.83 49.82 4.53
CA LEU A 1087 -9.82 49.02 3.81
C LEU A 1087 -11.22 49.07 4.43
N TYR A 1088 -11.38 49.65 5.62
CA TYR A 1088 -12.62 49.67 6.37
C TYR A 1088 -13.83 50.13 5.56
N ARG A 1089 -13.77 51.31 4.91
CA ARG A 1089 -14.88 51.81 4.09
C ARG A 1089 -15.20 50.88 2.92
N ARG A 1090 -14.19 50.35 2.24
CA ARG A 1090 -14.39 49.38 1.14
C ARG A 1090 -15.09 48.12 1.62
N TYR A 1091 -14.69 47.58 2.78
CA TYR A 1091 -15.34 46.40 3.36
C TYR A 1091 -16.80 46.68 3.71
N VAL A 1092 -17.08 47.78 4.40
CA VAL A 1092 -18.45 48.17 4.78
C VAL A 1092 -19.33 48.36 3.55
N ASP A 1093 -18.86 49.13 2.56
CA ASP A 1093 -19.66 49.52 1.40
C ASP A 1093 -19.90 48.35 0.42
N GLN A 1094 -19.01 47.34 0.39
CA GLN A 1094 -18.99 46.35 -0.69
C GLN A 1094 -19.02 44.89 -0.23
N HIS A 1095 -18.85 44.60 1.06
CA HIS A 1095 -18.76 43.21 1.57
C HIS A 1095 -19.59 42.95 2.83
N LEU A 1096 -19.68 43.90 3.77
CA LEU A 1096 -20.32 43.69 5.08
C LEU A 1096 -21.77 43.22 4.97
N GLU A 1097 -22.60 43.88 4.15
CA GLU A 1097 -24.02 43.53 3.98
C GLU A 1097 -24.17 42.07 3.52
N HIS A 1098 -23.35 41.65 2.54
CA HIS A 1098 -23.35 40.27 2.07
C HIS A 1098 -22.98 39.29 3.20
N TYR A 1099 -21.99 39.62 4.02
CA TYR A 1099 -21.56 38.77 5.12
C TYR A 1099 -22.62 38.68 6.24
N LEU A 1100 -23.25 39.79 6.62
CA LEU A 1100 -24.34 39.80 7.61
C LEU A 1100 -25.54 38.96 7.13
N GLU A 1101 -26.01 39.20 5.90
CA GLU A 1101 -27.22 38.55 5.39
C GLU A 1101 -27.01 37.08 4.99
N ASN A 1102 -25.85 36.72 4.44
CA ASN A 1102 -25.63 35.37 3.92
C ASN A 1102 -24.82 34.46 4.85
N TRP A 1103 -24.19 35.02 5.89
CA TRP A 1103 -23.36 34.24 6.81
C TRP A 1103 -23.90 34.22 8.24
N TYR A 1104 -24.17 35.39 8.86
CA TYR A 1104 -24.66 35.46 10.23
C TYR A 1104 -26.15 35.12 10.34
N ARG A 1105 -26.99 35.69 9.47
CA ARG A 1105 -28.44 35.52 9.55
C ARG A 1105 -28.90 34.06 9.42
N PRO A 1106 -28.42 33.25 8.44
CA PRO A 1106 -28.83 31.86 8.33
C PRO A 1106 -28.39 30.99 9.52
N ARG A 1107 -27.32 31.37 10.21
CA ARG A 1107 -26.87 30.69 11.44
C ARG A 1107 -27.73 31.07 12.63
N LEU A 1108 -28.07 32.35 12.76
CA LEU A 1108 -28.97 32.82 13.81
C LEU A 1108 -30.34 32.13 13.73
N ASP A 1109 -30.85 31.91 12.51
CA ASP A 1109 -32.12 31.22 12.27
C ASP A 1109 -32.10 29.74 12.70
N ARG A 1110 -30.90 29.14 12.83
CA ARG A 1110 -30.68 27.74 13.27
C ARG A 1110 -30.40 27.62 14.76
N VAL A 1111 -30.24 28.73 15.49
CA VAL A 1111 -30.03 28.72 16.95
C VAL A 1111 -31.32 28.30 17.65
N ARG A 1112 -31.19 27.46 18.69
CA ARG A 1112 -32.31 27.02 19.53
C ARG A 1112 -33.03 28.21 20.17
N ASP A 1113 -34.35 28.14 20.29
CA ASP A 1113 -35.20 29.24 20.77
C ASP A 1113 -34.72 29.87 22.09
N GLN A 1114 -34.25 29.05 23.03
CA GLN A 1114 -33.74 29.50 24.33
C GLN A 1114 -32.48 30.40 24.23
N ASP A 1115 -31.65 30.21 23.21
CA ASP A 1115 -30.36 30.90 23.04
C ASP A 1115 -30.49 32.09 22.06
N GLN A 1116 -31.60 32.19 21.31
CA GLN A 1116 -31.76 33.18 20.25
C GLN A 1116 -31.70 34.63 20.75
N ALA A 1117 -32.24 34.93 21.93
CA ALA A 1117 -32.24 36.30 22.46
C ALA A 1117 -30.81 36.80 22.75
N ALA A 1118 -29.99 35.96 23.38
CA ALA A 1118 -28.59 36.26 23.65
C ALA A 1118 -27.78 36.40 22.35
N CYS A 1119 -27.97 35.47 21.40
CA CYS A 1119 -27.29 35.52 20.10
C CYS A 1119 -27.66 36.78 19.29
N ARG A 1120 -28.94 37.19 19.31
CA ARG A 1120 -29.39 38.46 18.69
C ARG A 1120 -28.71 39.68 19.31
N ALA A 1121 -28.54 39.72 20.63
CA ALA A 1121 -27.87 40.82 21.31
C ALA A 1121 -26.40 40.93 20.87
N ILE A 1122 -25.69 39.79 20.78
CA ILE A 1122 -24.30 39.75 20.32
C ILE A 1122 -24.19 40.18 18.85
N LEU A 1123 -25.12 39.75 17.99
CA LEU A 1123 -25.12 40.17 16.58
C LEU A 1123 -25.35 41.70 16.46
N ALA A 1124 -26.20 42.28 17.31
CA ALA A 1124 -26.37 43.73 17.36
C ALA A 1124 -25.10 44.45 17.83
N GLU A 1125 -24.32 43.86 18.75
CA GLU A 1125 -22.98 44.36 19.11
C GLU A 1125 -22.04 44.34 17.91
N ILE A 1126 -22.01 43.24 17.14
CA ILE A 1126 -21.20 43.11 15.92
C ILE A 1126 -21.57 44.20 14.92
N GLU A 1127 -22.86 44.37 14.61
CA GLU A 1127 -23.32 45.44 13.71
C GLU A 1127 -22.91 46.83 14.21
N ASN A 1128 -22.94 47.04 15.53
CA ASN A 1128 -22.59 48.33 16.12
C ASN A 1128 -21.10 48.67 15.94
N LEU A 1129 -20.20 47.66 15.93
CA LEU A 1129 -18.77 47.86 15.61
C LEU A 1129 -18.58 48.54 14.24
N TYR A 1130 -19.49 48.28 13.31
CA TYR A 1130 -19.49 48.84 11.95
C TYR A 1130 -20.29 50.14 11.82
N ARG A 1131 -21.12 50.49 12.81
CA ARG A 1131 -22.01 51.67 12.79
C ARG A 1131 -21.44 52.89 13.53
N THR A 1132 -20.77 52.69 14.67
CA THR A 1132 -20.30 53.79 15.54
C THR A 1132 -18.93 54.35 15.15
N ALA A 1133 -18.40 53.97 14.00
CA ALA A 1133 -17.03 54.25 13.61
C ALA A 1133 -16.95 55.25 12.46
N GLU A 1134 -17.40 56.47 12.69
CA GLU A 1134 -17.09 57.59 11.81
C GLU A 1134 -15.74 58.22 12.19
N GLU A 1135 -14.86 58.27 11.19
CA GLU A 1135 -13.80 59.26 10.96
C GLU A 1135 -12.73 59.45 12.05
N SER A 1136 -11.61 58.73 11.89
CA SER A 1136 -10.30 59.37 11.96
C SER A 1136 -9.37 58.71 10.92
N PRO A 1137 -8.80 59.47 9.98
CA PRO A 1137 -7.78 58.94 9.08
C PRO A 1137 -6.52 58.59 9.90
N PRO A 1138 -5.78 57.50 9.61
CA PRO A 1138 -4.46 57.31 10.19
C PRO A 1138 -3.55 58.43 9.71
N SER A 1139 -2.93 59.13 10.66
CA SER A 1139 -1.75 59.94 10.42
C SER A 1139 -0.66 59.06 9.79
N THR A 1140 -0.11 59.53 8.69
CA THR A 1140 1.12 59.04 8.03
C THR A 1140 2.14 58.43 8.99
N VAL A 1141 2.45 57.14 8.79
CA VAL A 1141 3.78 56.54 8.98
C VAL A 1141 4.03 55.57 7.83
#